data_AF-A0A1H8JY21-F1
#
_entry.id   AF-A0A1H8JY21-F1
#
_cell.length_a   1.000
_cell.length_b   1.000
_cell.length_c   1.000
_cell.angle_alpha   90.00
_cell.angle_beta   90.00
_cell.angle_gamma   90.00
#
_symmetry.space_group_name_H-M   'P 1'
#
loop_
_entity.id
_entity.type
_entity.pdbx_description
1 polymer ?
#
loop_
_entity_poly.entity_id
_entity_poly.type
_entity_poly.pdbx_seq_one_letter_code
_entity_poly.pdbx_strand_id
1 'polypeptide(L)'
;MALRELNNEKALLINISQGDERAFAELFYGYYNQVAEFVQSVAHDEQLTEEIVQDVFAKVWANRNQLASVGKFTAYLFILTRNHTLNTIRKVVAERKAQHEFLQLQGEVAELPEAYKEPQPEYEALLIQAAALLPPQQQQVFALRRKGIKNPEIARQMNLSPDSVKKYYQLAIRFIANFVKTHGLIPLLFFIWVGTICAQNGKLKDAQAALHGDTLILENAILSQRYLWNNGDLMLAEMLDKRTGKRLSIVHPQPDLVLPGGKLGEATLSIAPANIMKGENEYLAVQIANKRGQLEIKREARIYPGTPAIHHQFYFKGLTDRKTVWEHGTMQQVGMIEHELTAGNPDVRMGYIPLEQGHWKFKAVSFRESTDQQDNPVQVRDFLPYRVKEPISANVLIGRNRVADIAIFVIKEAPIAGVQAYYPGYDFQVDQQAVRIHGIGVAPKLLSESWLAGYGYAIGMTGPEDWQASLDMITFQKKLRAFIPGRDNMVLANTWGDRNRDSRMTEQFILEEIKSAAQLGITHLQLDDGWQTGLSQNSAEKAGEKWDHWNPEDWVPNLKRFPHGFEPIVVAARRQHIQLCLWFNPSKADNYSRWKQDADVLIGLYKKYGISVFKIDGSSLENRESELNLRKLFGAVQEATQGKVVFNLDVTAGHRIGYHFFQEYGNIFLENRYTDWGNYYPSRTLRNLWLLSSYVPAERLQIEFLNVFRNADKYPANDPIAPSKAGLNFAAGVSFPAQPLAWMELSQLGDGRDSLAGLLKKRREIIPALNQAALVPIGDEPDGFSWPGFLAMDGKKPRYLMIYRECTDSGKGQYLLPVPAGKVSWLLGDKPTAFSYDQVSRRFFITFQKPFSFAVFVIN
;
A
#
# COMPACT_ATOMS: atom_id res chain seq x y z
N MET A 1 -29.44 34.18 44.50
CA MET A 1 -30.42 34.48 43.44
C MET A 1 -31.42 33.33 43.40
N ALA A 2 -32.72 33.61 43.44
CA ALA A 2 -33.75 32.58 43.31
C ALA A 2 -34.27 32.61 41.87
N LEU A 3 -34.32 31.46 41.20
CA LEU A 3 -34.91 31.34 39.85
C LEU A 3 -36.41 31.64 39.94
N ARG A 4 -36.94 32.41 38.99
CA ARG A 4 -38.36 32.74 38.88
C ARG A 4 -39.08 31.61 38.14
N GLU A 5 -40.10 31.07 38.80
CA GLU A 5 -40.92 29.97 38.28
C GLU A 5 -41.70 30.39 37.02
N LEU A 6 -41.73 29.51 36.01
CA LEU A 6 -42.55 29.72 34.81
C LEU A 6 -44.01 29.38 35.10
N ASN A 7 -44.95 30.15 34.52
CA ASN A 7 -46.39 30.00 34.77
C ASN A 7 -46.96 28.61 34.42
N ASN A 8 -46.33 27.90 33.47
CA ASN A 8 -46.70 26.55 33.01
C ASN A 8 -45.65 25.49 33.38
N GLU A 9 -44.73 25.76 34.33
CA GLU A 9 -43.60 24.88 34.68
C GLU A 9 -44.03 23.43 34.88
N LYS A 10 -45.07 23.19 35.68
CA LYS A 10 -45.54 21.83 35.98
C LYS A 10 -46.03 21.07 34.74
N ALA A 11 -46.68 21.75 33.80
CA ALA A 11 -47.14 21.13 32.55
C ALA A 11 -45.94 20.80 31.64
N LEU A 12 -44.96 21.70 31.56
CA LEU A 12 -43.72 21.49 30.80
C LEU A 12 -42.95 20.28 31.33
N LEU A 13 -42.77 20.15 32.65
CA LEU A 13 -42.02 19.03 33.24
C LEU A 13 -42.67 17.66 32.98
N ILE A 14 -44.01 17.59 32.98
CA ILE A 14 -44.75 16.36 32.64
C ILE A 14 -44.51 16.00 31.17
N ASN A 15 -44.66 16.94 30.25
CA ASN A 15 -44.48 16.69 28.81
C ASN A 15 -43.03 16.32 28.48
N ILE A 16 -42.05 16.99 29.11
CA ILE A 16 -40.63 16.67 28.96
C ILE A 16 -40.32 15.25 29.46
N SER A 17 -40.96 14.80 30.55
CA SER A 17 -40.78 13.42 31.05
C SER A 17 -41.28 12.34 30.07
N GLN A 18 -42.14 12.72 29.13
CA GLN A 18 -42.64 11.86 28.06
C GLN A 18 -41.83 12.00 26.76
N GLY A 19 -40.78 12.82 26.76
CA GLY A 19 -39.90 13.05 25.61
C GLY A 19 -40.33 14.18 24.68
N ASP A 20 -41.21 15.09 25.11
CA ASP A 20 -41.60 16.25 24.30
C ASP A 20 -40.47 17.30 24.22
N GLU A 21 -39.80 17.33 23.07
CA GLU A 21 -38.70 18.26 22.78
C GLU A 21 -39.16 19.73 22.68
N ARG A 22 -40.42 19.99 22.29
CA ARG A 22 -40.94 21.37 22.22
C ARG A 22 -41.16 21.93 23.61
N ALA A 23 -41.68 21.11 24.51
CA ALA A 23 -41.79 21.47 25.92
C ALA A 23 -40.42 21.72 26.56
N PHE A 24 -39.38 20.97 26.16
CA PHE A 24 -38.01 21.19 26.62
C PHE A 24 -37.41 22.49 26.07
N ALA A 25 -37.64 22.81 24.80
CA ALA A 25 -37.21 24.08 24.22
C ALA A 25 -37.86 25.28 24.94
N GLU A 26 -39.15 25.20 25.24
CA GLU A 26 -39.86 26.25 25.99
C GLU A 26 -39.30 26.43 27.41
N LEU A 27 -39.00 25.33 28.10
CA LEU A 27 -38.33 25.34 29.40
C LEU A 27 -36.91 25.95 29.30
N PHE A 28 -36.14 25.56 28.28
CA PHE A 28 -34.81 26.07 28.02
C PHE A 28 -34.83 27.59 27.84
N TYR A 29 -35.63 28.10 26.91
CA TYR A 29 -35.71 29.54 26.65
C TYR A 29 -36.25 30.34 27.86
N GLY A 30 -37.16 29.75 28.65
CA GLY A 30 -37.68 30.38 29.86
C GLY A 30 -36.66 30.53 31.00
N TYR A 31 -35.67 29.64 31.06
CA TYR A 31 -34.66 29.63 32.13
C TYR A 31 -33.25 30.05 31.68
N TYR A 32 -32.95 30.05 30.39
CA TYR A 32 -31.61 30.29 29.85
C TYR A 32 -30.96 31.57 30.41
N ASN A 33 -31.65 32.71 30.30
CA ASN A 33 -31.09 33.99 30.77
C ASN A 33 -30.84 33.99 32.29
N GLN A 34 -31.74 33.39 33.08
CA GLN A 34 -31.59 33.34 34.54
C GLN A 34 -30.44 32.43 34.98
N VAL A 35 -30.23 31.32 34.25
CA VAL A 35 -29.11 30.39 34.48
C VAL A 35 -27.80 31.04 34.01
N ALA A 36 -27.77 31.65 32.83
CA ALA A 36 -26.61 32.33 32.28
C ALA A 36 -26.15 33.51 33.14
N GLU A 37 -27.07 34.36 33.62
CA GLU A 37 -26.74 35.46 34.55
C GLU A 37 -26.09 34.94 35.84
N PHE A 38 -26.62 33.87 36.42
CA PHE A 38 -26.04 33.26 37.60
C PHE A 38 -24.64 32.70 37.31
N VAL A 39 -24.48 31.93 36.23
CA VAL A 39 -23.19 31.34 35.86
C VAL A 39 -22.16 32.43 35.56
N GLN A 40 -22.53 33.46 34.80
CA GLN A 40 -21.66 34.61 34.49
C GLN A 40 -21.23 35.36 35.75
N SER A 41 -22.12 35.52 36.73
CA SER A 41 -21.79 36.18 38.00
C SER A 41 -20.79 35.40 38.85
N VAL A 42 -20.60 34.11 38.59
CA VAL A 42 -19.71 33.21 39.35
C VAL A 42 -18.44 32.87 38.55
N ALA A 43 -18.56 32.65 37.25
CA ALA A 43 -17.47 32.28 36.35
C ALA A 43 -16.68 33.49 35.82
N HIS A 44 -17.34 34.65 35.68
CA HIS A 44 -16.78 35.88 35.09
C HIS A 44 -16.11 35.67 33.71
N ASP A 45 -16.57 34.68 32.96
CA ASP A 45 -16.04 34.27 31.66
C ASP A 45 -17.22 33.88 30.78
N GLU A 46 -17.36 34.59 29.65
CA GLU A 46 -18.51 34.46 28.75
C GLU A 46 -18.53 33.10 28.04
N GLN A 47 -17.37 32.62 27.61
CA GLN A 47 -17.23 31.35 26.90
C GLN A 47 -17.50 30.16 27.84
N LEU A 48 -16.96 30.22 29.06
CA LEU A 48 -17.21 29.20 30.08
C LEU A 48 -18.68 29.20 30.55
N THR A 49 -19.33 30.37 30.51
CA THR A 49 -20.73 30.51 30.86
C THR A 49 -21.62 29.79 29.86
N GLU A 50 -21.40 29.98 28.56
CA GLU A 50 -22.17 29.27 27.53
C GLU A 50 -22.04 27.74 27.64
N GLU A 51 -20.81 27.25 27.88
CA GLU A 51 -20.53 25.82 28.04
C GLU A 51 -21.25 25.23 29.27
N ILE A 52 -21.17 25.90 30.42
CA ILE A 52 -21.84 25.45 31.65
C ILE A 52 -23.36 25.45 31.49
N VAL A 53 -23.93 26.46 30.82
CA VAL A 53 -25.37 26.54 30.57
C VAL A 53 -25.83 25.39 29.67
N GLN A 54 -25.10 25.11 28.58
CA GLN A 54 -25.40 23.98 27.70
C GLN A 54 -25.37 22.64 28.45
N ASP A 55 -24.34 22.40 29.26
CA ASP A 55 -24.22 21.18 30.07
C ASP A 55 -25.33 21.01 31.09
N VAL A 56 -25.75 22.10 31.75
CA VAL A 56 -26.83 22.07 32.73
C VAL A 56 -28.13 21.61 32.08
N PHE A 57 -28.48 22.16 30.92
CA PHE A 57 -29.69 21.78 30.21
C PHE A 57 -29.59 20.39 29.58
N ALA A 58 -28.40 19.97 29.11
CA ALA A 58 -28.16 18.59 28.70
C ALA A 58 -28.40 17.59 29.84
N LYS A 59 -27.99 17.94 31.07
CA LYS A 59 -28.26 17.12 32.26
C LYS A 59 -29.74 17.10 32.66
N VAL A 60 -30.46 18.20 32.48
CA VAL A 60 -31.91 18.25 32.68
C VAL A 60 -32.60 17.28 31.69
N TRP A 61 -32.22 17.31 30.41
CA TRP A 61 -32.76 16.41 29.38
C TRP A 61 -32.40 14.94 29.62
N ALA A 62 -31.15 14.66 30.02
CA ALA A 62 -30.72 13.31 30.34
C ALA A 62 -31.51 12.70 31.51
N ASN A 63 -31.91 13.52 32.48
CA ASN A 63 -32.70 13.11 33.65
C ASN A 63 -34.22 13.37 33.51
N ARG A 64 -34.71 13.61 32.28
CA ARG A 64 -36.10 14.01 32.01
C ARG A 64 -37.17 13.12 32.64
N ASN A 65 -36.93 11.81 32.70
CA ASN A 65 -37.87 10.83 33.25
C ASN A 65 -38.18 11.05 34.74
N GLN A 66 -37.31 11.75 35.47
CA GLN A 66 -37.48 12.07 36.89
C GLN A 66 -38.05 13.48 37.13
N LEU A 67 -38.21 14.30 36.08
CA LEU A 67 -38.62 15.70 36.23
C LEU A 67 -40.07 15.85 36.69
N ALA A 68 -40.95 14.93 36.32
CA ALA A 68 -42.36 14.94 36.72
C ALA A 68 -42.56 14.76 38.24
N SER A 69 -41.59 14.20 38.95
CA SER A 69 -41.64 14.00 40.41
C SER A 69 -40.85 15.06 41.20
N VAL A 70 -40.25 16.04 40.53
CA VAL A 70 -39.52 17.14 41.18
C VAL A 70 -40.51 18.14 41.77
N GLY A 71 -40.58 18.21 43.10
CA GLY A 71 -41.54 19.08 43.79
C GLY A 71 -41.32 20.59 43.59
N LYS A 72 -40.07 21.05 43.48
CA LYS A 72 -39.70 22.45 43.17
C LYS A 72 -38.57 22.49 42.16
N PHE A 73 -38.91 22.65 40.88
CA PHE A 73 -37.93 22.53 39.80
C PHE A 73 -36.95 23.71 39.76
N THR A 74 -37.40 24.93 40.06
CA THR A 74 -36.50 26.08 40.28
C THR A 74 -35.39 25.81 41.31
N ALA A 75 -35.71 25.10 42.40
CA ALA A 75 -34.71 24.71 43.40
C ALA A 75 -33.76 23.63 42.87
N TYR A 76 -34.29 22.63 42.16
CA TYR A 76 -33.51 21.58 41.51
C TYR A 76 -32.53 22.16 40.47
N LEU A 77 -33.02 22.99 39.56
CA LEU A 77 -32.25 23.63 38.50
C LEU A 77 -31.18 24.56 39.08
N PHE A 78 -31.50 25.32 40.12
CA PHE A 78 -30.52 26.15 40.82
C PHE A 78 -29.39 25.33 41.45
N ILE A 79 -29.73 24.23 42.16
CA ILE A 79 -28.74 23.34 42.79
C ILE A 79 -27.86 22.68 41.73
N LEU A 80 -28.46 22.18 40.64
CA LEU A 80 -27.75 21.57 39.53
C LEU A 80 -26.77 22.56 38.88
N THR A 81 -27.25 23.76 38.57
CA THR A 81 -26.45 24.85 37.99
C THR A 81 -25.31 25.24 38.90
N ARG A 82 -25.59 25.50 40.18
CA ARG A 82 -24.58 25.87 41.19
C ARG A 82 -23.52 24.80 41.33
N ASN A 83 -23.90 23.53 41.45
CA ASN A 83 -22.95 22.44 41.63
C ASN A 83 -22.10 22.22 40.39
N HIS A 84 -22.71 22.28 39.19
CA HIS A 84 -21.96 22.15 37.93
C HIS A 84 -20.97 23.32 37.77
N THR A 85 -21.43 24.55 37.98
CA THR A 85 -20.59 25.76 37.93
C THR A 85 -19.41 25.67 38.89
N LEU A 86 -19.65 25.31 40.16
CA LEU A 86 -18.59 25.19 41.16
C LEU A 86 -17.62 24.04 40.86
N ASN A 87 -18.09 22.92 40.31
CA ASN A 87 -17.23 21.81 39.93
C ASN A 87 -16.36 22.16 38.71
N THR A 88 -16.93 22.81 37.71
CA THR A 88 -16.20 23.29 36.54
C THR A 88 -15.17 24.34 36.94
N ILE A 89 -15.53 25.31 37.80
CA ILE A 89 -14.57 26.29 38.34
C ILE A 89 -13.49 25.61 39.19
N ARG A 90 -13.83 24.63 40.04
CA ARG A 90 -12.83 23.86 40.80
C ARG A 90 -11.87 23.12 39.88
N LYS A 91 -12.35 22.56 38.77
CA LYS A 91 -11.52 21.88 37.77
C LYS A 91 -10.58 22.88 37.07
N VAL A 92 -11.10 24.02 36.62
CA VAL A 92 -10.30 25.11 36.03
C VAL A 92 -9.30 25.68 37.03
N VAL A 93 -9.67 25.84 38.30
CA VAL A 93 -8.78 26.29 39.37
C VAL A 93 -7.75 25.22 39.71
N ALA A 94 -8.10 23.93 39.71
CA ALA A 94 -7.15 22.84 39.93
C ALA A 94 -6.17 22.71 38.76
N GLU A 95 -6.62 22.90 37.52
CA GLU A 95 -5.78 22.93 36.31
C GLU A 95 -4.87 24.17 36.30
N ARG A 96 -5.40 25.35 36.68
CA ARG A 96 -4.61 26.56 36.86
C ARG A 96 -3.66 26.46 38.05
N LYS A 97 -4.03 25.76 39.13
CA LYS A 97 -3.18 25.51 40.30
C LYS A 97 -2.12 24.46 40.00
N ALA A 98 -2.42 23.44 39.19
CA ALA A 98 -1.43 22.51 38.67
C ALA A 98 -0.47 23.21 37.70
N GLN A 99 -0.96 24.12 36.85
CA GLN A 99 -0.12 25.02 36.05
C GLN A 99 0.69 26.00 36.92
N HIS A 100 0.10 26.53 38.00
CA HIS A 100 0.76 27.47 38.91
C HIS A 100 1.77 26.78 39.84
N GLU A 101 1.51 25.57 40.31
CA GLU A 101 2.44 24.70 41.05
C GLU A 101 3.56 24.21 40.12
N PHE A 102 3.26 23.92 38.85
CA PHE A 102 4.27 23.70 37.80
C PHE A 102 5.10 24.97 37.50
N LEU A 103 4.52 26.16 37.64
CA LEU A 103 5.19 27.46 37.55
C LEU A 103 5.98 27.84 38.84
N GLN A 104 5.55 27.37 40.02
CA GLN A 104 6.21 27.63 41.31
C GLN A 104 7.38 26.68 41.58
N LEU A 105 7.31 25.43 41.10
CA LEU A 105 8.46 24.51 41.05
C LEU A 105 9.59 24.99 40.13
N GLN A 106 9.37 26.06 39.35
CA GLN A 106 10.40 26.77 38.57
C GLN A 106 10.91 28.05 39.25
N GLY A 107 10.51 28.32 40.50
CA GLY A 107 10.65 29.61 41.18
C GLY A 107 11.78 29.75 42.21
N GLU A 108 12.61 28.74 42.45
CA GLU A 108 13.82 28.92 43.29
C GLU A 108 15.04 29.22 42.41
N VAL A 109 15.61 30.40 42.67
CA VAL A 109 16.82 30.91 42.03
C VAL A 109 17.99 30.00 42.42
N ALA A 110 18.39 29.11 41.52
CA ALA A 110 19.73 28.54 41.53
C ALA A 110 20.60 29.39 40.59
N GLU A 111 21.51 30.17 41.16
CA GLU A 111 22.68 30.65 40.41
C GLU A 111 23.40 29.46 39.78
N LEU A 112 23.89 29.63 38.55
CA LEU A 112 24.61 28.59 37.82
C LEU A 112 25.83 28.12 38.65
N PRO A 113 26.01 26.80 38.86
CA PRO A 113 27.22 26.27 39.47
C PRO A 113 28.45 26.71 38.67
N GLU A 114 29.52 27.00 39.40
CA GLU A 114 30.79 27.53 38.89
C GLU A 114 31.45 26.67 37.80
N ALA A 115 31.02 25.42 37.65
CA ALA A 115 31.43 24.45 36.64
C ALA A 115 30.99 24.77 35.20
N TYR A 116 30.15 25.80 34.98
CA TYR A 116 29.63 26.18 33.66
C TYR A 116 30.21 27.49 33.11
N LYS A 117 31.32 28.00 33.69
CA LYS A 117 31.97 29.25 33.26
C LYS A 117 33.00 29.08 32.12
N GLU A 118 33.31 27.86 31.68
CA GLU A 118 34.21 27.67 30.51
C GLU A 118 33.44 27.43 29.20
N PRO A 119 33.85 28.10 28.09
CA PRO A 119 33.08 28.11 26.86
C PRO A 119 33.27 26.78 26.11
N GLN A 120 32.30 25.88 26.18
CA GLN A 120 32.20 24.78 25.23
C GLN A 120 31.65 25.29 23.88
N PRO A 121 32.34 25.06 22.74
CA PRO A 121 31.93 25.56 21.43
C PRO A 121 30.51 25.15 21.00
N GLU A 122 30.06 24.00 21.50
CA GLU A 122 28.78 23.38 21.17
C GLU A 122 27.59 24.11 21.81
N TYR A 123 27.78 24.64 23.02
CA TYR A 123 26.76 25.45 23.72
C TYR A 123 26.55 26.81 23.03
N GLU A 124 27.64 27.40 22.56
CA GLU A 124 27.62 28.70 21.90
C GLU A 124 26.93 28.64 20.54
N ALA A 125 27.07 27.52 19.81
CA ALA A 125 26.35 27.26 18.57
C ALA A 125 24.83 27.15 18.79
N LEU A 126 24.40 26.42 19.84
CA LEU A 126 22.99 26.29 20.23
C LEU A 126 22.40 27.64 20.67
N LEU A 127 23.16 28.46 21.40
CA LEU A 127 22.75 29.81 21.78
C LEU A 127 22.57 30.73 20.56
N ILE A 128 23.46 30.65 19.56
CA ILE A 128 23.35 31.44 18.32
C ILE A 128 22.09 31.04 17.54
N GLN A 129 21.83 29.74 17.41
CA GLN A 129 20.61 29.23 16.76
C GLN A 129 19.35 29.68 17.49
N ALA A 130 19.32 29.56 18.82
CA ALA A 130 18.18 29.99 19.63
C ALA A 130 17.93 31.50 19.52
N ALA A 131 19.00 32.30 19.55
CA ALA A 131 18.91 33.76 19.43
C ALA A 131 18.41 34.21 18.05
N ALA A 132 18.67 33.45 16.98
CA ALA A 132 18.18 33.76 15.63
C ALA A 132 16.66 33.56 15.46
N LEU A 133 16.05 32.73 16.32
CA LEU A 133 14.61 32.42 16.30
C LEU A 133 13.78 33.35 17.20
N LEU A 134 14.43 34.27 17.92
CA LEU A 134 13.74 35.23 18.78
C LEU A 134 12.99 36.29 17.95
N PRO A 135 11.84 36.78 18.44
CA PRO A 135 11.21 37.97 17.88
C PRO A 135 12.18 39.18 17.86
N PRO A 136 12.10 40.07 16.85
CA PRO A 136 13.14 41.09 16.60
C PRO A 136 13.50 41.98 17.80
N GLN A 137 12.49 42.42 18.56
CA GLN A 137 12.70 43.26 19.75
C GLN A 137 13.37 42.48 20.90
N GLN A 138 13.05 41.20 21.07
CA GLN A 138 13.65 40.33 22.09
C GLN A 138 15.09 39.96 21.72
N GLN A 139 15.35 39.72 20.44
CA GLN A 139 16.66 39.46 19.89
C GLN A 139 17.61 40.66 20.10
N GLN A 140 17.15 41.88 19.80
CA GLN A 140 17.92 43.11 20.01
C GLN A 140 18.22 43.35 21.49
N VAL A 141 17.22 43.23 22.38
CA VAL A 141 17.41 43.36 23.83
C VAL A 141 18.40 42.32 24.35
N PHE A 142 18.29 41.06 23.93
CA PHE A 142 19.20 39.98 24.31
C PHE A 142 20.64 40.25 23.84
N ALA A 143 20.82 40.67 22.59
CA ALA A 143 22.13 41.00 22.04
C ALA A 143 22.81 42.18 22.76
N LEU A 144 22.06 43.25 23.06
CA LEU A 144 22.58 44.41 23.80
C LEU A 144 22.93 44.06 25.25
N ARG A 145 22.16 43.18 25.90
CA ARG A 145 22.48 42.65 27.23
C ARG A 145 23.72 41.77 27.24
N ARG A 146 23.94 40.96 26.20
CA ARG A 146 25.16 40.15 26.04
C ARG A 146 26.41 41.00 25.83
N LYS A 147 26.26 42.22 25.29
CA LYS A 147 27.31 43.25 25.23
C LYS A 147 27.50 44.04 26.53
N GLY A 148 26.82 43.65 27.62
CA GLY A 148 26.97 44.25 28.95
C GLY A 148 26.17 45.53 29.19
N ILE A 149 25.30 45.94 28.26
CA ILE A 149 24.54 47.19 28.39
C ILE A 149 23.43 47.02 29.45
N LYS A 150 23.21 48.03 30.29
CA LYS A 150 22.20 47.98 31.37
C LYS A 150 20.79 48.32 30.84
N ASN A 151 19.75 47.70 31.41
CA ASN A 151 18.35 47.85 30.95
C ASN A 151 17.88 49.31 30.76
N PRO A 152 18.20 50.29 31.63
CA PRO A 152 17.77 51.68 31.43
C PRO A 152 18.41 52.35 30.20
N GLU A 153 19.57 51.89 29.78
CA GLU A 153 20.27 52.40 28.60
C GLU A 153 19.71 51.76 27.32
N ILE A 154 19.41 50.45 27.37
CA ILE A 154 18.71 49.73 26.28
C ILE A 154 17.32 50.32 26.05
N ALA A 155 16.60 50.67 27.12
CA ALA A 155 15.29 51.32 27.07
C ALA A 155 15.34 52.64 26.29
N ARG A 156 16.37 53.47 26.54
CA ARG A 156 16.61 54.71 25.80
C ARG A 156 17.00 54.46 24.34
N GLN A 157 17.87 53.49 24.08
CA GLN A 157 18.32 53.16 22.71
C GLN A 157 17.22 52.59 21.82
N MET A 158 16.27 51.84 22.40
CA MET A 158 15.19 51.17 21.67
C MET A 158 13.85 51.91 21.75
N ASN A 159 13.80 53.06 22.44
CA ASN A 159 12.58 53.81 22.74
C ASN A 159 11.48 52.94 23.41
N LEU A 160 11.87 52.19 24.43
CA LEU A 160 11.03 51.29 25.22
C LEU A 160 11.01 51.70 26.69
N SER A 161 10.00 51.29 27.46
CA SER A 161 10.06 51.42 28.91
C SER A 161 11.09 50.43 29.51
N PRO A 162 11.74 50.77 30.65
CA PRO A 162 12.65 49.85 31.35
C PRO A 162 12.00 48.51 31.69
N ASP A 163 10.70 48.51 31.98
CA ASP A 163 9.92 47.30 32.25
C ASP A 163 9.68 46.45 31.01
N SER A 164 9.46 47.06 29.84
CA SER A 164 9.38 46.35 28.57
C SER A 164 10.72 45.71 28.21
N VAL A 165 11.85 46.39 28.42
CA VAL A 165 13.19 45.81 28.21
C VAL A 165 13.44 44.63 29.16
N LYS A 166 13.08 44.78 30.44
CA LYS A 166 13.19 43.69 31.43
C LYS A 166 12.34 42.49 31.00
N LYS A 167 11.10 42.73 30.56
CA LYS A 167 10.17 41.70 30.09
C LYS A 167 10.68 41.01 28.82
N TYR A 168 11.15 41.77 27.83
CA TYR A 168 11.70 41.20 26.59
C TYR A 168 12.97 40.41 26.83
N TYR A 169 13.86 40.86 27.72
CA TYR A 169 15.04 40.09 28.09
C TYR A 169 14.68 38.78 28.81
N GLN A 170 13.70 38.82 29.72
CA GLN A 170 13.22 37.63 30.41
C GLN A 170 12.56 36.62 29.45
N LEU A 171 11.77 37.09 28.50
CA LEU A 171 11.17 36.25 27.45
C LEU A 171 12.25 35.65 26.54
N ALA A 172 13.26 36.44 26.16
CA ALA A 172 14.39 35.98 25.35
C ALA A 172 15.18 34.89 26.06
N ILE A 173 15.56 35.11 27.32
CA ILE A 173 16.29 34.14 28.15
C ILE A 173 15.46 32.89 28.37
N ARG A 174 14.14 33.01 28.61
CA ARG A 174 13.25 31.85 28.79
C ARG A 174 13.14 31.03 27.51
N PHE A 175 12.97 31.68 26.36
CA PHE A 175 12.93 30.99 25.07
C PHE A 175 14.25 30.27 24.79
N ILE A 176 15.38 30.97 24.96
CA ILE A 176 16.72 30.40 24.72
C ILE A 176 17.00 29.26 25.70
N ALA A 177 16.72 29.43 27.00
CA ALA A 177 16.91 28.38 27.99
C ALA A 177 16.04 27.16 27.71
N ASN A 178 14.79 27.35 27.27
CA ASN A 178 13.91 26.24 26.92
C ASN A 178 14.37 25.58 25.61
N PHE A 179 14.81 26.35 24.62
CA PHE A 179 15.38 25.83 23.38
C PHE A 179 16.61 24.97 23.68
N VAL A 180 17.55 25.48 24.48
CA VAL A 180 18.75 24.76 24.92
C VAL A 180 18.41 23.59 25.83
N LYS A 181 17.37 23.67 26.66
CA LYS A 181 16.91 22.55 27.51
C LYS A 181 16.27 21.44 26.67
N THR A 182 15.42 21.78 25.71
CA THR A 182 14.77 20.82 24.80
C THR A 182 15.74 20.22 23.80
N HIS A 183 16.73 20.98 23.32
CA HIS A 183 17.68 20.51 22.29
C HIS A 183 19.04 20.06 22.87
N GLY A 184 19.36 20.43 24.11
CA GLY A 184 20.58 20.07 24.83
C GLY A 184 20.41 18.93 25.85
N LEU A 185 19.17 18.53 26.22
CA LEU A 185 18.92 17.35 27.06
C LEU A 185 18.75 16.04 26.26
N ILE A 186 18.61 16.11 24.93
CA ILE A 186 18.48 14.93 24.06
C ILE A 186 19.73 14.03 24.07
N PRO A 187 20.98 14.55 24.15
CA PRO A 187 22.16 13.69 24.26
C PRO A 187 22.39 13.13 25.67
N LEU A 188 21.98 13.83 26.74
CA LEU A 188 22.39 13.48 28.11
C LEU A 188 21.43 12.49 28.81
N LEU A 189 20.13 12.54 28.51
CA LEU A 189 19.16 11.54 28.99
C LEU A 189 19.30 10.18 28.28
N PHE A 190 20.10 10.11 27.22
CA PHE A 190 20.47 8.88 26.52
C PHE A 190 21.42 7.97 27.34
N PHE A 191 22.11 8.51 28.36
CA PHE A 191 23.17 7.78 29.08
C PHE A 191 22.79 7.25 30.47
N ILE A 192 21.75 7.78 31.13
CA ILE A 192 21.47 7.46 32.55
C ILE A 192 20.31 6.45 32.74
N TRP A 193 19.57 6.10 31.68
CA TRP A 193 18.59 5.00 31.71
C TRP A 193 19.14 3.72 31.06
N VAL A 194 20.43 3.40 31.29
CA VAL A 194 21.00 2.09 30.98
C VAL A 194 20.93 1.23 32.23
N GLY A 195 19.70 0.89 32.62
CA GLY A 195 19.40 -0.27 33.47
C GLY A 195 19.10 -1.46 32.56
N THR A 196 20.16 -2.10 32.08
CA THR A 196 20.20 -3.46 31.50
C THR A 196 18.93 -3.97 30.79
N ILE A 197 18.51 -3.31 29.70
CA ILE A 197 17.94 -4.01 28.56
C ILE A 197 19.03 -3.97 27.50
N CYS A 198 19.65 -5.12 27.25
CA CYS A 198 20.60 -5.26 26.14
C CYS A 198 19.94 -4.67 24.89
N ALA A 199 20.56 -3.65 24.27
CA ALA A 199 20.10 -3.13 23.00
C ALA A 199 20.02 -4.31 22.01
N GLN A 200 18.80 -4.70 21.65
CA GLN A 200 18.59 -5.72 20.65
C GLN A 200 18.68 -5.04 19.29
N ASN A 201 19.82 -5.25 18.64
CA ASN A 201 20.16 -4.64 17.36
C ASN A 201 20.35 -5.74 16.32
N GLY A 202 19.96 -5.47 15.08
CA GLY A 202 20.30 -6.31 13.95
C GLY A 202 20.60 -5.48 12.71
N LYS A 203 21.39 -6.05 11.81
CA LYS A 203 21.82 -5.39 10.58
C LYS A 203 21.92 -6.40 9.45
N LEU A 204 21.52 -5.97 8.26
CA LEU A 204 21.71 -6.68 6.99
C LEU A 204 21.99 -5.64 5.90
N LYS A 205 23.23 -5.57 5.41
CA LYS A 205 23.68 -4.52 4.47
C LYS A 205 23.40 -3.12 5.07
N ASP A 206 22.57 -2.30 4.42
CA ASP A 206 22.12 -1.00 4.90
C ASP A 206 20.85 -1.07 5.78
N ALA A 207 20.12 -2.19 5.79
CA ALA A 207 18.96 -2.40 6.64
C ALA A 207 19.38 -2.64 8.11
N GLN A 208 18.75 -1.92 9.03
CA GLN A 208 19.04 -1.91 10.45
C GLN A 208 17.76 -1.81 11.26
N ALA A 209 17.76 -2.47 12.42
CA ALA A 209 16.70 -2.34 13.41
C ALA A 209 17.31 -2.35 14.80
N ALA A 210 16.77 -1.50 15.67
CA ALA A 210 17.23 -1.37 17.04
C ALA A 210 16.09 -0.90 17.96
N LEU A 211 15.98 -1.53 19.13
CA LEU A 211 15.14 -1.03 20.22
C LEU A 211 16.01 -0.30 21.24
N HIS A 212 15.80 1.01 21.37
CA HIS A 212 16.50 1.88 22.33
C HIS A 212 15.52 2.45 23.33
N GLY A 213 15.53 1.92 24.56
CA GLY A 213 14.55 2.27 25.58
C GLY A 213 13.13 1.94 25.11
N ASP A 214 12.31 2.96 24.96
CA ASP A 214 10.93 2.85 24.47
C ASP A 214 10.84 2.87 22.93
N THR A 215 11.89 3.24 22.20
CA THR A 215 11.76 3.55 20.77
C THR A 215 12.36 2.46 19.90
N LEU A 216 11.53 1.86 19.05
CA LEU A 216 11.95 0.94 18.00
C LEU A 216 12.22 1.72 16.71
N ILE A 217 13.43 1.58 16.18
CA ILE A 217 13.86 2.18 14.91
C ILE A 217 13.97 1.07 13.87
N LEU A 218 13.29 1.24 12.74
CA LEU A 218 13.34 0.36 11.57
C LEU A 218 13.83 1.18 10.39
N GLU A 219 14.97 0.84 9.80
CA GLU A 219 15.53 1.70 8.75
C GLU A 219 16.44 1.00 7.74
N ASN A 220 16.63 1.63 6.58
CA ASN A 220 17.65 1.30 5.60
C ASN A 220 18.32 2.59 5.07
N ALA A 221 18.98 2.56 3.90
CA ALA A 221 19.60 3.75 3.30
C ALA A 221 18.58 4.80 2.79
N ILE A 222 17.32 4.44 2.57
CA ILE A 222 16.30 5.31 1.98
C ILE A 222 15.26 5.77 3.01
N LEU A 223 14.80 4.89 3.88
CA LEU A 223 13.69 5.15 4.81
C LEU A 223 14.13 4.89 6.25
N SER A 224 13.66 5.73 7.18
CA SER A 224 13.64 5.43 8.62
C SER A 224 12.21 5.55 9.13
N GLN A 225 11.77 4.59 9.95
CA GLN A 225 10.54 4.65 10.71
C GLN A 225 10.86 4.48 12.19
N ARG A 226 10.29 5.36 13.02
CA ARG A 226 10.41 5.28 14.48
C ARG A 226 9.04 5.00 15.07
N TYR A 227 9.01 4.02 15.96
CA TYR A 227 7.81 3.61 16.68
C TYR A 227 8.06 3.71 18.18
N LEU A 228 7.10 4.25 18.93
CA LEU A 228 7.04 3.98 20.37
C LEU A 228 6.66 2.51 20.56
N TRP A 229 7.40 1.82 21.42
CA TRP A 229 7.34 0.37 21.61
C TRP A 229 5.98 -0.05 22.17
N ASN A 230 5.48 0.69 23.17
CA ASN A 230 4.19 0.44 23.82
C ASN A 230 3.93 -1.06 24.06
N ASN A 231 4.93 -1.74 24.64
CA ASN A 231 4.90 -3.17 24.90
C ASN A 231 4.55 -4.02 23.65
N GLY A 232 5.20 -3.71 22.52
CA GLY A 232 5.04 -4.38 21.22
C GLY A 232 3.81 -3.95 20.41
N ASP A 233 2.93 -3.11 20.97
CA ASP A 233 1.77 -2.54 20.26
C ASP A 233 2.15 -1.19 19.65
N LEU A 234 2.93 -1.27 18.56
CA LEU A 234 3.68 -0.15 18.01
C LEU A 234 2.83 1.09 17.71
N MET A 235 3.40 2.25 18.00
CA MET A 235 2.79 3.55 17.72
C MET A 235 3.73 4.36 16.83
N LEU A 236 3.36 4.60 15.57
CA LEU A 236 4.21 5.35 14.63
C LEU A 236 4.44 6.76 15.17
N ALA A 237 5.71 7.13 15.32
CA ALA A 237 6.15 8.43 15.83
C ALA A 237 6.82 9.29 14.74
N GLU A 238 7.52 8.65 13.81
CA GLU A 238 8.16 9.33 12.69
C GLU A 238 8.32 8.44 11.47
N MET A 239 8.20 9.03 10.28
CA MET A 239 8.81 8.55 9.05
C MET A 239 9.77 9.60 8.48
N LEU A 240 10.94 9.18 8.01
CA LEU A 240 11.96 10.04 7.41
C LEU A 240 12.41 9.47 6.06
N ASP A 241 12.25 10.23 4.98
CA ASP A 241 12.91 9.96 3.70
C ASP A 241 14.34 10.47 3.76
N LYS A 242 15.31 9.56 3.91
CA LYS A 242 16.74 9.88 4.03
C LYS A 242 17.33 10.48 2.76
N ARG A 243 16.65 10.35 1.61
CA ARG A 243 17.11 10.93 0.34
C ARG A 243 16.90 12.44 0.30
N THR A 244 15.84 12.93 0.96
CA THR A 244 15.39 14.33 0.90
C THR A 244 15.46 15.04 2.24
N GLY A 245 15.60 14.29 3.35
CA GLY A 245 15.51 14.81 4.72
C GLY A 245 14.07 15.16 5.14
N LYS A 246 13.08 14.87 4.30
CA LYS A 246 11.66 15.15 4.59
C LYS A 246 11.13 14.17 5.62
N ARG A 247 10.39 14.70 6.60
CA ARG A 247 9.88 13.91 7.72
C ARG A 247 8.39 14.10 7.93
N LEU A 248 7.70 13.01 8.21
CA LEU A 248 6.39 13.00 8.85
C LEU A 248 6.62 12.75 10.34
N SER A 249 6.53 13.80 11.16
CA SER A 249 6.63 13.68 12.62
C SER A 249 5.24 13.71 13.24
N ILE A 250 5.02 12.86 14.24
CA ILE A 250 3.73 12.66 14.89
C ILE A 250 3.87 13.09 16.35
N VAL A 251 3.08 14.10 16.74
CA VAL A 251 3.03 14.65 18.10
C VAL A 251 2.22 13.74 19.02
N HIS A 252 1.16 13.11 18.50
CA HIS A 252 0.30 12.20 19.27
C HIS A 252 0.22 10.79 18.64
N PRO A 253 1.27 9.97 18.77
CA PRO A 253 1.26 8.59 18.30
C PRO A 253 0.09 7.81 18.90
N GLN A 254 -0.45 6.84 18.15
CA GLN A 254 -1.53 5.95 18.56
C GLN A 254 -1.17 4.51 18.18
N PRO A 255 -1.68 3.49 18.89
CA PRO A 255 -1.45 2.10 18.52
C PRO A 255 -1.97 1.80 17.11
N ASP A 256 -1.13 1.18 16.29
CA ASP A 256 -1.45 0.90 14.90
C ASP A 256 -2.34 -0.35 14.73
N LEU A 257 -2.27 -1.28 15.67
CA LEU A 257 -3.10 -2.48 15.74
C LEU A 257 -4.21 -2.31 16.79
N VAL A 258 -5.46 -2.45 16.36
CA VAL A 258 -6.61 -2.54 17.28
C VAL A 258 -7.33 -3.85 17.00
N LEU A 259 -7.29 -4.74 17.99
CA LEU A 259 -8.00 -6.01 18.00
C LEU A 259 -8.78 -6.12 19.31
N PRO A 260 -10.00 -6.68 19.29
CA PRO A 260 -10.71 -6.97 20.53
C PRO A 260 -9.93 -8.03 21.30
N GLY A 261 -9.82 -7.84 22.61
CA GLY A 261 -9.00 -8.69 23.46
C GLY A 261 -8.76 -8.04 24.82
N GLY A 262 -8.30 -8.85 25.78
CA GLY A 262 -7.96 -8.39 27.13
C GLY A 262 -6.72 -7.50 27.16
N LYS A 263 -6.18 -7.27 28.36
CA LYS A 263 -4.95 -6.49 28.56
C LYS A 263 -3.80 -7.05 27.73
N LEU A 264 -2.97 -6.13 27.21
CA LEU A 264 -1.75 -6.45 26.48
C LEU A 264 -0.73 -7.07 27.44
N GLY A 265 -0.27 -8.28 27.13
CA GLY A 265 0.82 -8.97 27.82
C GLY A 265 2.19 -8.53 27.31
N GLU A 266 3.25 -8.89 28.03
CA GLU A 266 4.63 -8.53 27.69
C GLU A 266 5.04 -8.96 26.28
N ALA A 267 5.69 -8.06 25.54
CA ALA A 267 6.15 -8.33 24.19
C ALA A 267 7.59 -8.86 24.15
N THR A 268 7.83 -9.77 23.20
CA THR A 268 9.17 -10.20 22.83
C THR A 268 9.57 -9.57 21.49
N LEU A 269 10.88 -9.40 21.31
CA LEU A 269 11.49 -8.89 20.09
C LEU A 269 12.56 -9.89 19.64
N SER A 270 12.63 -10.17 18.34
CA SER A 270 13.78 -10.83 17.73
C SER A 270 14.11 -10.15 16.40
N ILE A 271 15.41 -10.04 16.10
CA ILE A 271 15.90 -9.40 14.89
C ILE A 271 16.91 -10.32 14.24
N ALA A 272 16.65 -10.75 13.01
CA ALA A 272 17.55 -11.62 12.27
C ALA A 272 17.38 -11.43 10.76
N PRO A 273 18.45 -11.63 9.96
CA PRO A 273 18.30 -11.80 8.53
C PRO A 273 17.37 -12.98 8.22
N ALA A 274 16.48 -12.79 7.26
CA ALA A 274 15.62 -13.83 6.73
C ALA A 274 15.43 -13.63 5.22
N ASN A 275 14.84 -14.61 4.57
CA ASN A 275 14.29 -14.50 3.23
C ASN A 275 12.89 -15.12 3.24
N ILE A 276 12.07 -14.79 2.24
CA ILE A 276 10.75 -15.44 2.12
C ILE A 276 10.98 -16.93 1.85
N MET A 277 11.98 -17.22 1.02
CA MET A 277 12.47 -18.56 0.72
C MET A 277 13.95 -18.54 0.38
N LYS A 278 14.57 -19.72 0.43
CA LYS A 278 15.95 -19.91 0.02
C LYS A 278 16.16 -19.48 -1.44
N GLY A 279 17.14 -18.59 -1.66
CA GLY A 279 17.48 -18.05 -2.99
C GLY A 279 16.75 -16.76 -3.36
N GLU A 280 15.75 -16.35 -2.58
CA GLU A 280 15.08 -15.06 -2.72
C GLU A 280 15.86 -13.94 -2.01
N ASN A 281 15.46 -12.68 -2.20
CA ASN A 281 16.13 -11.55 -1.57
C ASN A 281 16.05 -11.62 -0.04
N GLU A 282 17.19 -11.42 0.61
CA GLU A 282 17.24 -11.29 2.06
C GLU A 282 16.70 -9.94 2.53
N TYR A 283 16.05 -9.95 3.69
CA TYR A 283 15.60 -8.78 4.44
C TYR A 283 15.97 -8.95 5.91
N LEU A 284 16.01 -7.84 6.65
CA LEU A 284 16.10 -7.89 8.11
C LEU A 284 14.68 -8.11 8.65
N ALA A 285 14.43 -9.27 9.25
CA ALA A 285 13.17 -9.59 9.91
C ALA A 285 13.20 -9.05 11.33
N VAL A 286 12.20 -8.27 11.69
CA VAL A 286 11.96 -7.77 13.05
C VAL A 286 10.65 -8.38 13.52
N GLN A 287 10.73 -9.42 14.34
CA GLN A 287 9.57 -10.14 14.85
C GLN A 287 9.22 -9.63 16.24
N ILE A 288 7.99 -9.19 16.39
CA ILE A 288 7.42 -8.68 17.65
C ILE A 288 6.26 -9.60 17.98
N ALA A 289 6.32 -10.29 19.11
CA ALA A 289 5.23 -11.15 19.55
C ALA A 289 4.70 -10.70 20.91
N ASN A 290 3.39 -10.65 21.06
CA ASN A 290 2.71 -10.34 22.31
C ASN A 290 1.42 -11.14 22.45
N LYS A 291 0.70 -10.93 23.55
CA LYS A 291 -0.58 -11.58 23.82
C LYS A 291 -1.64 -10.55 24.21
N ARG A 292 -2.89 -10.79 23.81
CA ARG A 292 -4.08 -10.04 24.27
C ARG A 292 -5.11 -11.04 24.78
N GLY A 293 -5.13 -11.27 26.10
CA GLY A 293 -5.89 -12.39 26.66
C GLY A 293 -5.32 -13.74 26.18
N GLN A 294 -6.16 -14.56 25.53
CA GLN A 294 -5.75 -15.85 24.96
C GLN A 294 -5.24 -15.75 23.51
N LEU A 295 -5.36 -14.58 22.87
CA LEU A 295 -4.87 -14.34 21.51
C LEU A 295 -3.38 -14.02 21.54
N GLU A 296 -2.58 -14.83 20.87
CA GLU A 296 -1.18 -14.54 20.57
C GLU A 296 -1.08 -13.86 19.21
N ILE A 297 -0.31 -12.78 19.17
CA ILE A 297 -0.11 -11.96 17.98
C ILE A 297 1.38 -11.91 17.70
N LYS A 298 1.76 -12.10 16.44
CA LYS A 298 3.12 -11.87 15.96
C LYS A 298 3.09 -10.94 14.76
N ARG A 299 3.81 -9.83 14.85
CA ARG A 299 4.12 -8.94 13.72
C ARG A 299 5.53 -9.23 13.24
N GLU A 300 5.72 -9.33 11.93
CA GLU A 300 7.02 -9.33 11.29
C GLU A 300 7.14 -8.08 10.43
N ALA A 301 8.01 -7.15 10.84
CA ALA A 301 8.42 -6.06 9.98
C ALA A 301 9.62 -6.52 9.11
N ARG A 302 9.50 -6.39 7.80
CA ARG A 302 10.54 -6.77 6.84
C ARG A 302 11.20 -5.52 6.28
N ILE A 303 12.49 -5.37 6.54
CA ILE A 303 13.28 -4.24 6.06
C ILE A 303 14.20 -4.74 4.94
N TYR A 304 13.84 -4.42 3.70
CA TYR A 304 14.68 -4.72 2.55
C TYR A 304 15.77 -3.63 2.40
N PRO A 305 17.01 -4.03 2.07
CA PRO A 305 18.07 -3.11 1.65
C PRO A 305 17.66 -2.16 0.53
N GLY A 306 17.93 -0.86 0.69
CA GLY A 306 17.73 0.16 -0.35
C GLY A 306 16.30 0.30 -0.88
N THR A 307 15.26 0.12 -0.06
CA THR A 307 13.84 0.31 -0.46
C THR A 307 13.18 1.51 0.22
N PRO A 308 12.23 2.18 -0.44
CA PRO A 308 11.51 3.32 0.14
C PRO A 308 10.33 2.92 1.06
N ALA A 309 10.19 1.64 1.39
CA ALA A 309 9.11 1.11 2.22
C ALA A 309 9.58 -0.01 3.15
N ILE A 310 8.85 -0.17 4.25
CA ILE A 310 8.93 -1.28 5.20
C ILE A 310 7.61 -2.05 5.13
N HIS A 311 7.71 -3.38 5.09
CA HIS A 311 6.55 -4.28 5.04
C HIS A 311 6.20 -4.79 6.44
N HIS A 312 4.90 -4.96 6.72
CA HIS A 312 4.38 -5.51 7.95
C HIS A 312 3.44 -6.69 7.67
N GLN A 313 3.82 -7.86 8.18
CA GLN A 313 3.02 -9.08 8.15
C GLN A 313 2.52 -9.40 9.56
N PHE A 314 1.26 -9.83 9.68
CA PHE A 314 0.68 -10.27 10.95
C PHE A 314 0.37 -11.76 10.95
N TYR A 315 0.51 -12.38 12.12
CA TYR A 315 0.17 -13.77 12.40
C TYR A 315 -0.57 -13.85 13.72
N PHE A 316 -1.54 -14.75 13.80
CA PHE A 316 -2.43 -14.93 14.94
C PHE A 316 -2.49 -16.39 15.35
N LYS A 317 -2.52 -16.64 16.66
CA LYS A 317 -2.66 -17.97 17.26
C LYS A 317 -3.48 -17.85 18.55
N GLY A 318 -4.12 -18.93 18.97
CA GLY A 318 -4.78 -19.04 20.26
C GLY A 318 -6.30 -19.09 20.13
N LEU A 319 -6.95 -19.68 21.12
CA LEU A 319 -8.40 -19.78 21.16
C LEU A 319 -8.98 -18.47 21.69
N THR A 320 -9.96 -17.90 21.00
CA THR A 320 -10.71 -16.73 21.49
C THR A 320 -12.14 -17.15 21.78
N ASP A 321 -12.80 -16.54 22.77
CA ASP A 321 -14.23 -16.75 22.98
C ASP A 321 -14.97 -16.46 21.68
N ARG A 322 -15.67 -17.47 21.14
CA ARG A 322 -16.35 -17.40 19.83
C ARG A 322 -17.38 -16.25 19.70
N LYS A 323 -17.68 -15.55 20.80
CA LYS A 323 -18.56 -14.38 20.89
C LYS A 323 -17.84 -13.03 20.76
N THR A 324 -16.51 -12.97 20.69
CA THR A 324 -15.81 -11.71 20.39
C THR A 324 -16.06 -11.35 18.92
N VAL A 325 -16.97 -10.41 18.71
CA VAL A 325 -17.42 -9.91 17.40
C VAL A 325 -16.23 -9.29 16.64
N TRP A 326 -15.55 -10.09 15.81
CA TRP A 326 -14.74 -9.56 14.70
C TRP A 326 -15.57 -9.54 13.41
N GLU A 327 -16.85 -9.91 13.51
CA GLU A 327 -17.78 -9.96 12.38
C GLU A 327 -18.32 -8.55 12.13
N HIS A 328 -17.99 -8.01 10.95
CA HIS A 328 -18.54 -6.75 10.50
C HIS A 328 -20.05 -6.91 10.29
N GLY A 329 -20.84 -6.13 11.03
CA GLY A 329 -22.24 -5.93 10.70
C GLY A 329 -22.36 -5.27 9.32
N THR A 330 -23.41 -5.64 8.57
CA THR A 330 -23.78 -5.00 7.31
C THR A 330 -23.92 -3.49 7.48
N MET A 331 -23.45 -2.72 6.49
CA MET A 331 -23.67 -1.26 6.45
C MET A 331 -25.16 -0.97 6.64
N GLN A 332 -25.52 -0.28 7.71
CA GLN A 332 -26.84 0.33 7.82
C GLN A 332 -26.93 1.48 6.81
N GLN A 333 -28.11 1.63 6.20
CA GLN A 333 -28.43 2.74 5.33
C GLN A 333 -28.18 4.07 6.04
N VAL A 334 -27.56 5.02 5.32
CA VAL A 334 -27.32 6.38 5.78
C VAL A 334 -28.67 7.02 6.15
N GLY A 335 -28.96 7.07 7.44
CA GLY A 335 -30.05 7.84 8.03
C GLY A 335 -29.58 9.26 8.38
N MET A 336 -30.54 10.12 8.74
CA MET A 336 -30.31 11.50 9.16
C MET A 336 -29.27 11.58 10.29
N ILE A 337 -28.44 12.63 10.24
CA ILE A 337 -27.18 12.88 10.96
C ILE A 337 -27.27 12.75 12.50
N GLU A 338 -28.46 12.69 13.09
CA GLU A 338 -28.67 12.71 14.54
C GLU A 338 -28.74 11.31 15.19
N HIS A 339 -28.74 10.21 14.43
CA HIS A 339 -28.95 8.85 14.97
C HIS A 339 -27.73 7.90 15.00
N GLU A 340 -26.54 8.29 14.52
CA GLU A 340 -25.37 7.39 14.44
C GLU A 340 -24.47 7.36 15.70
N LEU A 341 -25.05 7.19 16.89
CA LEU A 341 -24.25 6.99 18.12
C LEU A 341 -24.67 5.78 18.97
N THR A 342 -25.43 4.84 18.41
CA THR A 342 -25.87 3.65 19.16
C THR A 342 -25.51 2.35 18.44
N ALA A 343 -24.64 1.57 19.11
CA ALA A 343 -24.12 0.23 18.79
C ALA A 343 -22.91 0.16 17.81
N GLY A 344 -21.75 0.67 18.24
CA GLY A 344 -20.50 0.61 17.48
C GLY A 344 -19.88 -0.79 17.44
N ASN A 345 -19.72 -1.35 16.24
CA ASN A 345 -18.80 -2.45 15.99
C ASN A 345 -17.36 -2.04 16.37
N PRO A 346 -16.51 -2.96 16.85
CA PRO A 346 -15.12 -2.64 17.16
C PRO A 346 -14.36 -2.17 15.90
N ASP A 347 -13.62 -1.05 16.04
CA ASP A 347 -12.74 -0.46 15.01
C ASP A 347 -11.49 -1.34 14.79
N VAL A 348 -11.69 -2.55 14.24
CA VAL A 348 -10.60 -3.49 13.94
C VAL A 348 -9.72 -2.94 12.83
N ARG A 349 -8.46 -2.65 13.15
CA ARG A 349 -7.47 -2.11 12.21
C ARG A 349 -6.11 -2.75 12.43
N MET A 350 -5.33 -2.83 11.36
CA MET A 350 -3.97 -3.39 11.35
C MET A 350 -2.88 -2.34 11.09
N GLY A 351 -3.27 -1.08 10.83
CA GLY A 351 -2.35 0.04 10.67
C GLY A 351 -3.02 1.39 10.94
N TYR A 352 -2.21 2.35 11.37
CA TYR A 352 -2.64 3.73 11.69
C TYR A 352 -1.54 4.73 11.31
N ILE A 353 -1.87 5.71 10.46
CA ILE A 353 -0.95 6.76 10.00
C ILE A 353 -1.58 8.12 10.31
N PRO A 354 -1.12 8.83 11.36
CA PRO A 354 -1.60 10.18 11.69
C PRO A 354 -1.27 11.21 10.59
N LEU A 355 -2.19 12.16 10.39
CA LEU A 355 -2.17 13.19 9.35
C LEU A 355 -2.16 14.61 9.95
N GLU A 356 -1.20 14.93 10.81
CA GLU A 356 -1.26 16.12 11.68
C GLU A 356 -1.14 17.49 10.98
N GLN A 357 -0.68 17.56 9.73
CA GLN A 357 -0.36 18.83 9.06
C GLN A 357 -1.43 19.36 8.10
N GLY A 358 -2.65 18.81 8.13
CA GLY A 358 -3.75 19.21 7.23
C GLY A 358 -3.39 19.09 5.74
N HIS A 359 -4.24 19.58 4.82
CA HIS A 359 -3.90 19.73 3.38
C HIS A 359 -3.45 18.46 2.62
N TRP A 360 -3.91 17.30 3.06
CA TRP A 360 -3.67 16.05 2.35
C TRP A 360 -4.59 15.93 1.14
N LYS A 361 -4.04 15.45 0.02
CA LYS A 361 -4.80 14.90 -1.10
C LYS A 361 -4.42 13.44 -1.24
N PHE A 362 -5.43 12.58 -1.38
CA PHE A 362 -5.25 11.15 -1.55
C PHE A 362 -5.64 10.69 -2.94
N LYS A 363 -4.92 9.67 -3.40
CA LYS A 363 -5.23 8.87 -4.58
C LYS A 363 -5.38 7.43 -4.13
N ALA A 364 -6.58 6.88 -4.24
CA ALA A 364 -6.86 5.47 -4.03
C ALA A 364 -6.86 4.74 -5.36
N VAL A 365 -6.23 3.57 -5.41
CA VAL A 365 -6.13 2.74 -6.61
C VAL A 365 -6.64 1.35 -6.29
N SER A 366 -7.72 0.98 -6.96
CA SER A 366 -8.32 -0.35 -6.89
C SER A 366 -8.11 -1.09 -8.22
N PHE A 367 -8.16 -2.41 -8.14
CA PHE A 367 -7.88 -3.28 -9.27
C PHE A 367 -9.07 -4.16 -9.58
N ARG A 368 -9.16 -4.57 -10.85
CA ARG A 368 -10.16 -5.53 -11.33
C ARG A 368 -9.46 -6.72 -11.95
N GLU A 369 -9.97 -7.90 -11.66
CA GLU A 369 -9.60 -9.17 -12.30
C GLU A 369 -10.74 -9.63 -13.22
N SER A 370 -10.72 -10.89 -13.64
CA SER A 370 -11.66 -11.43 -14.62
C SER A 370 -11.53 -10.68 -15.94
N THR A 371 -10.30 -10.53 -16.42
CA THR A 371 -9.98 -9.76 -17.64
C THR A 371 -10.65 -10.30 -18.90
N ASP A 372 -11.13 -11.55 -18.89
CA ASP A 372 -11.93 -12.12 -19.98
C ASP A 372 -13.29 -11.42 -20.14
N GLN A 373 -13.77 -10.75 -19.08
CA GLN A 373 -15.04 -10.02 -19.05
C GLN A 373 -14.85 -8.51 -18.86
N GLN A 374 -13.66 -8.06 -18.46
CA GLN A 374 -13.40 -6.66 -18.08
C GLN A 374 -12.08 -6.14 -18.63
N ASP A 375 -12.13 -5.02 -19.35
CA ASP A 375 -10.95 -4.44 -20.02
C ASP A 375 -10.44 -3.15 -19.33
N ASN A 376 -10.72 -3.02 -18.03
CA ASN A 376 -10.32 -1.87 -17.21
C ASN A 376 -9.72 -2.37 -15.87
N PRO A 377 -8.47 -2.84 -15.88
CA PRO A 377 -7.87 -3.53 -14.74
C PRO A 377 -7.53 -2.60 -13.57
N VAL A 378 -7.52 -1.29 -13.78
CA VAL A 378 -7.16 -0.27 -12.78
C VAL A 378 -8.25 0.80 -12.70
N GLN A 379 -8.64 1.17 -11.48
CA GLN A 379 -9.53 2.29 -11.21
C GLN A 379 -8.85 3.24 -10.20
N VAL A 380 -8.81 4.52 -10.55
CA VAL A 380 -8.16 5.56 -9.75
C VAL A 380 -9.22 6.54 -9.22
N ARG A 381 -9.13 6.87 -7.93
CA ARG A 381 -9.98 7.87 -7.27
C ARG A 381 -9.13 8.88 -6.51
N ASP A 382 -9.11 10.11 -6.98
CA ASP A 382 -8.55 11.24 -6.23
C ASP A 382 -9.60 11.86 -5.30
N PHE A 383 -9.22 12.19 -4.06
CA PHE A 383 -10.11 12.81 -3.09
C PHE A 383 -9.35 13.64 -2.04
N LEU A 384 -10.10 14.50 -1.35
CA LEU A 384 -9.62 15.26 -0.19
C LEU A 384 -10.30 14.66 1.06
N PRO A 385 -9.55 14.37 2.13
CA PRO A 385 -10.13 13.82 3.35
C PRO A 385 -11.00 14.88 4.04
N TYR A 386 -12.11 14.42 4.61
CA TYR A 386 -13.05 15.27 5.35
C TYR A 386 -13.14 14.86 6.83
N ARG A 387 -14.04 15.49 7.60
CA ARG A 387 -14.19 15.24 9.04
C ARG A 387 -14.69 13.82 9.36
N VAL A 388 -15.46 13.22 8.45
CA VAL A 388 -16.01 11.86 8.62
C VAL A 388 -15.02 10.86 8.04
N LYS A 389 -14.85 9.72 8.73
CA LYS A 389 -14.07 8.58 8.23
C LYS A 389 -14.65 8.09 6.91
N GLU A 390 -13.96 8.34 5.81
CA GLU A 390 -14.39 7.87 4.50
C GLU A 390 -13.90 6.44 4.26
N PRO A 391 -14.79 5.45 4.03
CA PRO A 391 -14.39 4.10 3.67
C PRO A 391 -13.90 4.05 2.22
N ILE A 392 -12.75 3.43 1.99
CA ILE A 392 -12.09 3.33 0.69
C ILE A 392 -11.74 1.87 0.41
N SER A 393 -12.30 1.31 -0.66
CA SER A 393 -11.94 -0.01 -1.19
C SER A 393 -10.84 0.13 -2.24
N ALA A 394 -9.62 -0.25 -1.90
CA ALA A 394 -8.42 -0.09 -2.73
C ALA A 394 -7.27 -0.96 -2.22
N ASN A 395 -6.34 -1.35 -3.10
CA ASN A 395 -5.11 -2.01 -2.67
C ASN A 395 -3.95 -1.03 -2.49
N VAL A 396 -3.99 0.12 -3.18
CA VAL A 396 -2.93 1.14 -3.07
C VAL A 396 -3.56 2.48 -2.67
N LEU A 397 -2.90 3.17 -1.74
CA LEU A 397 -3.26 4.52 -1.32
C LEU A 397 -2.00 5.41 -1.37
N ILE A 398 -2.08 6.56 -2.04
CA ILE A 398 -1.00 7.54 -2.14
C ILE A 398 -1.50 8.85 -1.53
N GLY A 399 -0.84 9.32 -0.47
CA GLY A 399 -1.16 10.58 0.21
C GLY A 399 -0.11 11.64 -0.07
N ARG A 400 -0.55 12.86 -0.37
CA ARG A 400 0.34 14.01 -0.63
C ARG A 400 -0.06 15.20 0.22
N ASN A 401 0.90 15.78 0.92
CA ASN A 401 0.74 17.05 1.59
C ASN A 401 1.66 18.08 0.92
N ARG A 402 1.04 19.04 0.22
CA ARG A 402 1.79 20.07 -0.53
C ARG A 402 2.39 21.15 0.36
N VAL A 403 1.82 21.40 1.54
CA VAL A 403 2.31 22.42 2.48
C VAL A 403 3.57 21.91 3.17
N ALA A 404 3.52 20.67 3.63
CA ALA A 404 4.64 19.98 4.25
C ALA A 404 5.71 19.50 3.23
N ASP A 405 5.33 19.43 1.95
CA ASP A 405 6.15 18.86 0.87
C ASP A 405 6.61 17.43 1.22
N ILE A 406 5.63 16.61 1.61
CA ILE A 406 5.79 15.18 1.91
C ILE A 406 4.75 14.36 1.14
N ALA A 407 5.13 13.14 0.76
CA ALA A 407 4.21 12.16 0.22
C ALA A 407 4.49 10.77 0.81
N ILE A 408 3.42 10.00 0.97
CA ILE A 408 3.44 8.62 1.46
C ILE A 408 2.70 7.72 0.50
N PHE A 409 3.00 6.43 0.55
CA PHE A 409 2.19 5.41 -0.10
C PHE A 409 2.00 4.20 0.81
N VAL A 410 0.90 3.50 0.60
CA VAL A 410 0.58 2.23 1.23
C VAL A 410 0.18 1.24 0.15
N ILE A 411 0.76 0.03 0.18
CA ILE A 411 0.36 -1.12 -0.63
C ILE A 411 -0.17 -2.17 0.33
N LYS A 412 -1.45 -2.52 0.21
CA LYS A 412 -2.07 -3.61 0.94
C LYS A 412 -1.87 -4.92 0.16
N GLU A 413 -1.15 -5.85 0.76
CA GLU A 413 -0.84 -7.17 0.19
C GLU A 413 -1.95 -8.16 0.52
N ALA A 414 -3.05 -8.03 -0.23
CA ALA A 414 -4.25 -8.83 -0.11
C ALA A 414 -4.85 -9.04 -1.51
N PRO A 415 -5.75 -10.02 -1.69
CA PRO A 415 -6.62 -10.08 -2.86
C PRO A 415 -7.37 -8.76 -3.08
N ILE A 416 -8.02 -8.60 -4.24
CA ILE A 416 -8.87 -7.43 -4.47
C ILE A 416 -10.07 -7.46 -3.51
N ALA A 417 -10.67 -6.29 -3.24
CA ALA A 417 -11.74 -6.08 -2.26
C ALA A 417 -12.81 -7.19 -2.23
N GLY A 418 -13.37 -7.56 -3.39
CA GLY A 418 -14.44 -8.56 -3.49
C GLY A 418 -14.03 -10.02 -3.26
N VAL A 419 -12.74 -10.30 -3.08
CA VAL A 419 -12.18 -11.65 -2.94
C VAL A 419 -11.52 -11.87 -1.57
N GLN A 420 -11.22 -10.79 -0.86
CA GLN A 420 -10.58 -10.89 0.45
C GLN A 420 -11.44 -11.70 1.44
N ALA A 421 -10.80 -12.64 2.12
CA ALA A 421 -11.44 -13.34 3.22
C ALA A 421 -11.77 -12.36 4.34
N TYR A 422 -13.00 -12.41 4.86
CA TYR A 422 -13.47 -11.54 5.95
C TYR A 422 -13.29 -10.05 5.66
N TYR A 423 -13.62 -9.65 4.43
CA TYR A 423 -13.52 -8.27 4.00
C TYR A 423 -14.50 -7.34 4.75
N PRO A 424 -14.05 -6.21 5.33
CA PRO A 424 -14.93 -5.27 6.04
C PRO A 424 -15.87 -4.46 5.13
N GLY A 425 -15.70 -4.57 3.80
CA GLY A 425 -16.28 -3.64 2.82
C GLY A 425 -15.33 -2.52 2.40
N TYR A 426 -14.21 -2.33 3.10
CA TYR A 426 -13.19 -1.32 2.79
C TYR A 426 -11.78 -1.78 3.23
N ASP A 427 -10.77 -1.23 2.57
CA ASP A 427 -9.35 -1.49 2.85
C ASP A 427 -8.73 -0.38 3.69
N PHE A 428 -9.19 0.85 3.47
CA PHE A 428 -8.75 2.03 4.22
C PHE A 428 -9.95 2.80 4.76
N GLN A 429 -9.75 3.49 5.88
CA GLN A 429 -10.58 4.62 6.28
C GLN A 429 -9.70 5.85 6.37
N VAL A 430 -10.13 6.93 5.73
CA VAL A 430 -9.35 8.18 5.69
C VAL A 430 -10.23 9.34 6.16
N ASP A 431 -9.73 10.08 7.14
CA ASP A 431 -10.27 11.36 7.56
C ASP A 431 -9.14 12.40 7.64
N GLN A 432 -9.43 13.61 8.13
CA GLN A 432 -8.41 14.66 8.28
C GLN A 432 -7.33 14.35 9.32
N GLN A 433 -7.53 13.36 10.19
CA GLN A 433 -6.65 13.03 11.30
C GLN A 433 -5.76 11.82 11.02
N ALA A 434 -6.23 10.85 10.22
CA ALA A 434 -5.51 9.61 10.00
C ALA A 434 -5.92 8.84 8.74
N VAL A 435 -4.98 8.03 8.25
CA VAL A 435 -5.27 6.83 7.46
C VAL A 435 -5.31 5.62 8.41
N ARG A 436 -6.37 4.81 8.31
CA ARG A 436 -6.51 3.53 9.01
C ARG A 436 -6.52 2.42 7.98
N ILE A 437 -5.81 1.32 8.25
CA ILE A 437 -5.70 0.15 7.36
C ILE A 437 -6.52 -1.01 7.96
N HIS A 438 -7.40 -1.60 7.17
CA HIS A 438 -8.38 -2.61 7.60
C HIS A 438 -8.30 -3.88 6.74
N GLY A 439 -9.11 -4.89 7.09
CA GLY A 439 -9.21 -6.16 6.37
C GLY A 439 -8.02 -7.05 6.66
N ILE A 440 -7.99 -7.62 7.87
CA ILE A 440 -6.90 -8.46 8.38
C ILE A 440 -6.86 -9.86 7.78
N GLY A 441 -7.93 -10.28 7.09
CA GLY A 441 -8.02 -11.58 6.43
C GLY A 441 -8.31 -12.76 7.35
N VAL A 442 -8.54 -12.52 8.65
CA VAL A 442 -8.65 -13.56 9.68
C VAL A 442 -9.92 -13.36 10.52
N ALA A 443 -10.71 -14.42 10.66
CA ALA A 443 -11.80 -14.46 11.63
C ALA A 443 -11.44 -15.31 12.86
N PRO A 444 -12.01 -14.97 14.03
CA PRO A 444 -11.84 -15.71 15.29
C PRO A 444 -12.06 -17.21 15.17
N LYS A 445 -13.08 -17.62 14.40
CA LYS A 445 -13.46 -19.03 14.24
C LYS A 445 -12.39 -19.90 13.58
N LEU A 446 -11.41 -19.28 12.91
CA LEU A 446 -10.30 -19.97 12.24
C LEU A 446 -9.03 -20.02 13.11
N LEU A 447 -9.02 -19.31 14.23
CA LEU A 447 -7.88 -19.34 15.13
C LEU A 447 -7.78 -20.70 15.82
N SER A 448 -6.55 -21.15 15.98
CA SER A 448 -6.20 -22.44 16.57
C SER A 448 -4.88 -22.32 17.31
N GLU A 449 -4.36 -23.42 17.81
CA GLU A 449 -3.02 -23.48 18.40
C GLU A 449 -1.88 -23.34 17.37
N SER A 450 -2.19 -23.21 16.08
CA SER A 450 -1.21 -22.96 15.02
C SER A 450 -1.23 -21.50 14.56
N TRP A 451 -0.07 -20.98 14.16
CA TRP A 451 0.04 -19.64 13.58
C TRP A 451 -0.71 -19.55 12.25
N LEU A 452 -1.66 -18.63 12.20
CA LEU A 452 -2.41 -18.25 11.01
C LEU A 452 -1.91 -16.88 10.54
N ALA A 453 -1.34 -16.80 9.34
CA ALA A 453 -1.03 -15.51 8.72
C ALA A 453 -2.33 -14.73 8.48
N GLY A 454 -2.31 -13.41 8.63
CA GLY A 454 -3.31 -12.49 8.07
C GLY A 454 -2.83 -11.84 6.78
N TYR A 455 -3.52 -10.81 6.31
CA TYR A 455 -3.00 -9.95 5.25
C TYR A 455 -1.93 -9.00 5.79
N GLY A 456 -1.09 -8.49 4.88
CA GLY A 456 0.01 -7.56 5.19
C GLY A 456 -0.14 -6.22 4.48
N TYR A 457 0.73 -5.28 4.82
CA TYR A 457 0.87 -4.04 4.03
C TYR A 457 2.31 -3.53 4.07
N ALA A 458 2.69 -2.80 3.04
CA ALA A 458 3.91 -2.00 3.00
C ALA A 458 3.57 -0.52 3.06
N ILE A 459 4.36 0.24 3.82
CA ILE A 459 4.22 1.69 3.95
C ILE A 459 5.57 2.36 3.71
N GLY A 460 5.55 3.43 2.92
CA GLY A 460 6.75 4.15 2.51
C GLY A 460 6.55 5.64 2.31
N MET A 461 7.66 6.37 2.17
CA MET A 461 7.66 7.77 1.73
C MET A 461 8.05 7.85 0.26
N THR A 462 7.53 8.85 -0.44
CA THR A 462 7.81 9.07 -1.86
C THR A 462 7.86 10.57 -2.19
N GLY A 463 8.17 10.88 -3.44
CA GLY A 463 8.14 12.24 -3.95
C GLY A 463 6.73 12.72 -4.34
N PRO A 464 6.55 14.03 -4.58
CA PRO A 464 5.24 14.61 -4.84
C PRO A 464 4.62 14.22 -6.18
N GLU A 465 5.39 13.74 -7.16
CA GLU A 465 4.91 13.41 -8.51
C GLU A 465 4.45 11.94 -8.61
N ASP A 466 3.47 11.65 -9.47
CA ASP A 466 2.91 10.29 -9.62
C ASP A 466 3.97 9.27 -10.06
N TRP A 467 4.86 9.63 -10.98
CA TRP A 467 5.92 8.71 -11.41
C TRP A 467 6.91 8.35 -10.30
N GLN A 468 7.10 9.23 -9.30
CA GLN A 468 7.99 8.95 -8.16
C GLN A 468 7.35 7.91 -7.25
N ALA A 469 6.03 8.03 -7.02
CA ALA A 469 5.27 7.02 -6.29
C ALA A 469 5.34 5.67 -7.02
N SER A 470 5.10 5.64 -8.34
CA SER A 470 5.22 4.42 -9.14
C SER A 470 6.62 3.81 -9.06
N LEU A 471 7.67 4.61 -9.25
CA LEU A 471 9.05 4.16 -9.15
C LEU A 471 9.37 3.57 -7.77
N ASP A 472 8.98 4.25 -6.69
CA ASP A 472 9.27 3.83 -5.32
C ASP A 472 8.50 2.54 -4.95
N MET A 473 7.22 2.46 -5.31
CA MET A 473 6.39 1.26 -5.12
C MET A 473 6.95 0.05 -5.87
N ILE A 474 7.25 0.21 -7.16
CA ILE A 474 7.77 -0.88 -8.01
C ILE A 474 9.16 -1.30 -7.52
N THR A 475 10.02 -0.36 -7.14
CA THR A 475 11.35 -0.68 -6.57
C THR A 475 11.22 -1.55 -5.31
N PHE A 476 10.26 -1.24 -4.43
CA PHE A 476 9.97 -2.07 -3.27
C PHE A 476 9.41 -3.45 -3.68
N GLN A 477 8.38 -3.49 -4.53
CA GLN A 477 7.73 -4.73 -4.95
C GLN A 477 8.73 -5.70 -5.61
N LYS A 478 9.68 -5.19 -6.41
CA LYS A 478 10.77 -5.96 -7.02
C LYS A 478 11.71 -6.62 -6.01
N LYS A 479 11.73 -6.19 -4.74
CA LYS A 479 12.48 -6.88 -3.68
C LYS A 479 11.74 -8.07 -3.08
N LEU A 480 10.42 -8.13 -3.20
CA LEU A 480 9.63 -9.26 -2.67
C LEU A 480 10.00 -10.61 -3.31
N ARG A 481 10.53 -10.58 -4.54
CA ARG A 481 10.97 -11.77 -5.27
C ARG A 481 12.21 -11.42 -6.09
N ALA A 482 13.29 -12.17 -5.89
CA ALA A 482 14.53 -12.05 -6.64
C ALA A 482 14.30 -12.41 -8.11
N PHE A 483 14.88 -11.60 -8.99
CA PHE A 483 14.92 -11.92 -10.41
C PHE A 483 15.98 -12.99 -10.67
N ILE A 484 15.59 -14.11 -11.27
CA ILE A 484 16.50 -15.19 -11.66
C ILE A 484 16.51 -15.30 -13.20
N PRO A 485 17.65 -15.01 -13.87
CA PRO A 485 17.79 -15.22 -15.30
C PRO A 485 17.47 -16.67 -15.71
N GLY A 486 16.74 -16.84 -16.80
CA GLY A 486 16.26 -18.13 -17.31
C GLY A 486 14.92 -18.56 -16.71
N ARG A 487 14.60 -18.16 -15.48
CA ARG A 487 13.32 -18.41 -14.80
C ARG A 487 12.31 -17.29 -15.05
N ASP A 488 12.76 -16.04 -14.97
CA ASP A 488 11.90 -14.86 -14.89
C ASP A 488 11.96 -13.96 -16.14
N ASN A 489 12.75 -14.31 -17.16
CA ASN A 489 12.83 -13.60 -18.43
C ASN A 489 12.25 -14.41 -19.58
N MET A 490 10.98 -14.77 -19.44
CA MET A 490 10.29 -15.64 -20.38
C MET A 490 9.84 -14.87 -21.63
N VAL A 491 9.99 -15.51 -22.78
CA VAL A 491 9.13 -15.32 -23.94
C VAL A 491 8.44 -16.67 -24.08
N LEU A 492 7.20 -16.73 -23.62
CA LEU A 492 6.45 -17.97 -23.47
C LEU A 492 5.55 -18.15 -24.68
N ALA A 493 5.58 -19.31 -25.33
CA ALA A 493 4.57 -19.71 -26.29
C ALA A 493 3.61 -20.69 -25.64
N ASN A 494 2.33 -20.63 -26.03
CA ASN A 494 1.29 -21.45 -25.45
C ASN A 494 0.41 -22.07 -26.52
N THR A 495 0.14 -23.37 -26.39
CA THR A 495 -0.60 -24.18 -27.37
C THR A 495 -2.11 -23.93 -27.43
N TRP A 496 -2.68 -23.15 -26.50
CA TRP A 496 -4.13 -22.91 -26.40
C TRP A 496 -4.62 -21.75 -27.27
N GLY A 497 -3.75 -20.77 -27.56
CA GLY A 497 -4.16 -19.46 -28.08
C GLY A 497 -4.89 -19.47 -29.43
N ASP A 498 -4.67 -20.48 -30.26
CA ASP A 498 -5.39 -20.66 -31.53
C ASP A 498 -6.71 -21.44 -31.41
N ARG A 499 -7.19 -21.67 -30.19
CA ARG A 499 -8.52 -22.25 -29.90
C ARG A 499 -8.75 -23.67 -30.42
N ASN A 500 -7.69 -24.38 -30.82
CA ASN A 500 -7.75 -25.79 -31.19
C ASN A 500 -7.92 -26.72 -29.97
N ARG A 501 -7.92 -26.17 -28.75
CA ARG A 501 -7.97 -26.91 -27.49
C ARG A 501 -6.87 -27.97 -27.46
N ASP A 502 -7.20 -29.19 -27.07
CA ASP A 502 -6.30 -30.33 -27.03
C ASP A 502 -6.37 -31.23 -28.27
N SER A 503 -7.14 -30.85 -29.31
CA SER A 503 -7.29 -31.67 -30.53
C SER A 503 -6.00 -31.83 -31.33
N ARG A 504 -5.05 -30.91 -31.16
CA ARG A 504 -3.72 -30.92 -31.80
C ARG A 504 -2.63 -31.51 -30.90
N MET A 505 -2.93 -31.72 -29.63
CA MET A 505 -1.96 -32.11 -28.61
C MET A 505 -1.44 -33.54 -28.87
N THR A 506 -0.28 -33.64 -29.49
CA THR A 506 0.40 -34.90 -29.81
C THR A 506 1.91 -34.75 -29.70
N GLU A 507 2.64 -35.85 -29.50
CA GLU A 507 4.11 -35.87 -29.48
C GLU A 507 4.72 -35.20 -30.72
N GLN A 508 4.22 -35.52 -31.92
CA GLN A 508 4.69 -34.93 -33.17
C GLN A 508 4.47 -33.42 -33.21
N PHE A 509 3.26 -32.95 -32.88
CA PHE A 509 2.95 -31.53 -32.87
C PHE A 509 3.88 -30.76 -31.92
N ILE A 510 4.10 -31.28 -30.71
CA ILE A 510 4.99 -30.62 -29.74
C ILE A 510 6.45 -30.61 -30.22
N LEU A 511 6.94 -31.64 -30.91
CA LEU A 511 8.27 -31.61 -31.53
C LEU A 511 8.39 -30.52 -32.60
N GLU A 512 7.34 -30.30 -33.39
CA GLU A 512 7.27 -29.22 -34.39
C GLU A 512 7.21 -27.82 -33.73
N GLU A 513 6.46 -27.69 -32.64
CA GLU A 513 6.41 -26.47 -31.83
C GLU A 513 7.76 -26.14 -31.19
N ILE A 514 8.49 -27.12 -30.65
CA ILE A 514 9.84 -26.93 -30.10
C ILE A 514 10.80 -26.41 -31.17
N LYS A 515 10.75 -27.00 -32.38
CA LYS A 515 11.57 -26.54 -33.51
C LYS A 515 11.22 -25.09 -33.89
N SER A 516 9.92 -24.77 -33.93
CA SER A 516 9.44 -23.42 -34.25
C SER A 516 9.83 -22.39 -33.19
N ALA A 517 9.70 -22.74 -31.91
CA ALA A 517 10.11 -21.95 -30.77
C ALA A 517 11.59 -21.55 -30.87
N ALA A 518 12.46 -22.53 -31.14
CA ALA A 518 13.90 -22.29 -31.29
C ALA A 518 14.22 -21.33 -32.44
N GLN A 519 13.55 -21.48 -33.59
CA GLN A 519 13.73 -20.59 -34.74
C GLN A 519 13.32 -19.14 -34.44
N LEU A 520 12.19 -18.97 -33.75
CA LEU A 520 11.63 -17.67 -33.38
C LEU A 520 12.36 -16.98 -32.22
N GLY A 521 13.12 -17.72 -31.41
CA GLY A 521 13.75 -17.19 -30.20
C GLY A 521 12.82 -17.17 -28.98
N ILE A 522 11.77 -18.00 -28.99
CA ILE A 522 10.97 -18.33 -27.81
C ILE A 522 11.85 -19.05 -26.80
N THR A 523 11.64 -18.81 -25.50
CA THR A 523 12.44 -19.45 -24.44
C THR A 523 11.67 -20.53 -23.69
N HIS A 524 10.35 -20.39 -23.61
CA HIS A 524 9.46 -21.29 -22.87
C HIS A 524 8.34 -21.77 -23.78
N LEU A 525 8.08 -23.07 -23.81
CA LEU A 525 6.94 -23.65 -24.50
C LEU A 525 6.01 -24.31 -23.47
N GLN A 526 4.84 -23.72 -23.29
CA GLN A 526 3.81 -24.25 -22.41
C GLN A 526 2.86 -25.15 -23.19
N LEU A 527 2.81 -26.41 -22.78
CA LEU A 527 1.73 -27.31 -23.15
C LEU A 527 0.55 -26.99 -22.25
N ASP A 528 -0.48 -26.38 -22.83
CA ASP A 528 -1.71 -26.07 -22.12
C ASP A 528 -2.58 -27.34 -21.92
N ASP A 529 -3.81 -27.19 -21.46
CA ASP A 529 -4.71 -28.29 -21.14
C ASP A 529 -4.78 -29.35 -22.26
N GLY A 530 -4.68 -30.63 -21.87
CA GLY A 530 -4.75 -31.79 -22.75
C GLY A 530 -3.46 -32.60 -22.86
N TRP A 531 -2.37 -32.19 -22.22
CA TRP A 531 -1.15 -33.01 -22.19
C TRP A 531 -1.32 -34.26 -21.30
N GLN A 532 -2.18 -34.14 -20.29
CA GLN A 532 -2.38 -35.07 -19.21
C GLN A 532 -3.44 -36.15 -19.53
N THR A 533 -3.44 -37.25 -18.78
CA THR A 533 -4.37 -38.37 -18.97
C THR A 533 -5.79 -38.00 -18.57
N GLY A 534 -5.96 -37.21 -17.50
CA GLY A 534 -7.28 -36.71 -17.10
C GLY A 534 -7.81 -35.65 -18.06
N LEU A 535 -9.00 -35.86 -18.61
CA LEU A 535 -9.61 -34.94 -19.56
C LEU A 535 -10.46 -33.89 -18.84
N SER A 536 -10.14 -32.61 -19.07
CA SER A 536 -10.92 -31.50 -18.54
C SER A 536 -12.27 -31.36 -19.24
N GLN A 537 -13.19 -30.60 -18.65
CA GLN A 537 -14.44 -30.17 -19.29
C GLN A 537 -14.22 -29.35 -20.58
N ASN A 538 -13.05 -28.72 -20.74
CA ASN A 538 -12.72 -27.94 -21.93
C ASN A 538 -12.04 -28.76 -23.04
N SER A 539 -11.83 -30.06 -22.83
CA SER A 539 -11.31 -30.96 -23.85
C SER A 539 -12.19 -30.95 -25.12
N ALA A 540 -11.56 -31.11 -26.27
CA ALA A 540 -12.23 -31.35 -27.55
C ALA A 540 -12.83 -32.76 -27.61
N GLU A 541 -12.38 -33.69 -26.77
CA GLU A 541 -13.01 -35.00 -26.64
C GLU A 541 -14.34 -34.89 -25.89
N LYS A 542 -15.40 -35.48 -26.45
CA LYS A 542 -16.77 -35.39 -25.89
C LYS A 542 -16.95 -36.05 -24.51
N ALA A 543 -15.91 -36.67 -23.96
CA ALA A 543 -15.90 -37.35 -22.66
C ALA A 543 -15.13 -36.57 -21.57
N GLY A 544 -14.86 -35.28 -21.79
CA GLY A 544 -14.27 -34.42 -20.76
C GLY A 544 -15.21 -34.22 -19.56
N GLU A 545 -14.82 -34.69 -18.37
CA GLU A 545 -15.67 -34.68 -17.17
C GLU A 545 -15.05 -33.93 -15.98
N LYS A 546 -13.73 -33.65 -16.01
CA LYS A 546 -13.00 -33.12 -14.85
C LYS A 546 -12.89 -31.59 -14.84
N TRP A 547 -13.07 -31.01 -13.67
CA TRP A 547 -12.81 -29.58 -13.45
C TRP A 547 -12.36 -29.29 -12.02
N ASP A 548 -13.07 -29.84 -11.04
CA ASP A 548 -12.82 -29.56 -9.62
C ASP A 548 -12.24 -30.77 -8.87
N HIS A 549 -12.39 -31.99 -9.41
CA HIS A 549 -12.02 -33.25 -8.77
C HIS A 549 -10.91 -33.97 -9.55
N TRP A 550 -9.68 -33.49 -9.37
CA TRP A 550 -8.47 -34.10 -9.92
C TRP A 550 -7.84 -35.06 -8.90
N ASN A 551 -7.25 -36.14 -9.42
CA ASN A 551 -6.46 -37.12 -8.69
C ASN A 551 -5.03 -37.17 -9.26
N PRO A 552 -4.03 -37.64 -8.50
CA PRO A 552 -2.65 -37.72 -8.97
C PRO A 552 -2.44 -38.48 -10.30
N GLU A 553 -3.19 -39.56 -10.53
CA GLU A 553 -3.12 -40.36 -11.76
C GLU A 553 -3.59 -39.62 -13.02
N ASP A 554 -4.35 -38.52 -12.86
CA ASP A 554 -4.76 -37.68 -13.99
C ASP A 554 -3.56 -36.93 -14.60
N TRP A 555 -2.55 -36.62 -13.78
CA TRP A 555 -1.44 -35.73 -14.10
C TRP A 555 -0.20 -36.47 -14.64
N VAL A 556 -0.43 -37.52 -15.41
CA VAL A 556 0.61 -38.23 -16.18
C VAL A 556 0.39 -38.03 -17.68
N PRO A 557 1.45 -38.03 -18.52
CA PRO A 557 1.30 -37.85 -19.97
C PRO A 557 0.29 -38.83 -20.57
N ASN A 558 -0.65 -38.32 -21.36
CA ASN A 558 -1.63 -39.16 -22.04
C ASN A 558 -0.92 -40.03 -23.08
N LEU A 559 -0.85 -41.35 -22.86
CA LEU A 559 -0.10 -42.26 -23.74
C LEU A 559 -0.68 -42.42 -25.15
N LYS A 560 -1.92 -42.02 -25.41
CA LYS A 560 -2.45 -41.97 -26.77
C LYS A 560 -1.88 -40.78 -27.55
N ARG A 561 -1.67 -39.65 -26.86
CA ARG A 561 -1.12 -38.40 -27.41
C ARG A 561 0.41 -38.41 -27.41
N PHE A 562 0.99 -39.04 -26.40
CA PHE A 562 2.43 -39.19 -26.18
C PHE A 562 2.79 -40.69 -26.00
N PRO A 563 2.86 -41.47 -27.08
CA PRO A 563 3.14 -42.92 -27.02
C PRO A 563 4.41 -43.29 -26.25
N HIS A 564 5.40 -42.39 -26.20
CA HIS A 564 6.66 -42.60 -25.48
C HIS A 564 6.75 -41.75 -24.19
N GLY A 565 5.61 -41.28 -23.68
CA GLY A 565 5.56 -40.27 -22.63
C GLY A 565 6.27 -38.98 -23.06
N PHE A 566 6.79 -38.23 -22.09
CA PHE A 566 7.47 -36.95 -22.38
C PHE A 566 8.96 -37.07 -22.75
N GLU A 567 9.54 -38.26 -22.78
CA GLU A 567 10.99 -38.41 -23.02
C GLU A 567 11.44 -37.77 -24.35
N PRO A 568 10.77 -38.01 -25.50
CA PRO A 568 11.21 -37.43 -26.77
C PRO A 568 11.16 -35.90 -26.78
N ILE A 569 10.08 -35.31 -26.24
CA ILE A 569 9.91 -33.85 -26.22
C ILE A 569 10.86 -33.18 -25.22
N VAL A 570 11.14 -33.83 -24.07
CA VAL A 570 12.11 -33.33 -23.09
C VAL A 570 13.52 -33.32 -23.68
N VAL A 571 13.92 -34.40 -24.39
CA VAL A 571 15.21 -34.46 -25.08
C VAL A 571 15.30 -33.39 -26.17
N ALA A 572 14.25 -33.24 -26.99
CA ALA A 572 14.22 -32.23 -28.05
C ALA A 572 14.30 -30.80 -27.48
N ALA A 573 13.52 -30.50 -26.45
CA ALA A 573 13.51 -29.19 -25.81
C ALA A 573 14.87 -28.84 -25.19
N ARG A 574 15.50 -29.79 -24.48
CA ARG A 574 16.86 -29.61 -23.93
C ARG A 574 17.90 -29.33 -25.01
N ARG A 575 17.86 -30.05 -26.14
CA ARG A 575 18.77 -29.82 -27.28
C ARG A 575 18.62 -28.43 -27.90
N GLN A 576 17.41 -27.86 -27.85
CA GLN A 576 17.10 -26.54 -28.38
C GLN A 576 17.13 -25.43 -27.32
N HIS A 577 17.50 -25.75 -26.08
CA HIS A 577 17.46 -24.83 -24.94
C HIS A 577 16.08 -24.20 -24.69
N ILE A 578 15.01 -24.96 -24.94
CA ILE A 578 13.63 -24.60 -24.64
C ILE A 578 13.24 -25.17 -23.28
N GLN A 579 12.66 -24.34 -22.42
CA GLN A 579 12.04 -24.79 -21.18
C GLN A 579 10.61 -25.25 -21.46
N LEU A 580 10.28 -26.47 -21.06
CA LEU A 580 8.90 -26.96 -21.12
C LEU A 580 8.13 -26.52 -19.88
N CYS A 581 6.91 -26.03 -20.10
CA CYS A 581 5.98 -25.60 -19.06
C CYS A 581 4.67 -26.38 -19.21
N LEU A 582 3.92 -26.54 -18.13
CA LEU A 582 2.66 -27.27 -18.15
C LEU A 582 1.51 -26.44 -17.57
N TRP A 583 0.33 -26.57 -18.15
CA TRP A 583 -0.91 -26.20 -17.46
C TRP A 583 -1.23 -27.20 -16.35
N PHE A 584 -1.72 -26.69 -15.22
CA PHE A 584 -2.13 -27.47 -14.07
C PHE A 584 -3.31 -26.80 -13.37
N ASN A 585 -4.31 -27.60 -12.97
CA ASN A 585 -5.49 -27.13 -12.25
C ASN A 585 -5.61 -27.89 -10.94
N PRO A 586 -5.20 -27.30 -9.79
CA PRO A 586 -5.29 -27.97 -8.50
C PRO A 586 -6.71 -28.43 -8.20
N SER A 587 -6.84 -29.56 -7.52
CA SER A 587 -8.15 -30.10 -7.13
C SER A 587 -8.82 -29.14 -6.16
N LYS A 588 -9.95 -28.53 -6.57
CA LYS A 588 -10.67 -27.53 -5.75
C LYS A 588 -11.56 -28.18 -4.70
N ALA A 589 -11.83 -29.47 -4.84
CA ALA A 589 -12.64 -30.26 -3.93
C ALA A 589 -12.29 -29.98 -2.46
N ASP A 590 -13.33 -29.71 -1.67
CA ASP A 590 -13.23 -29.39 -0.23
C ASP A 590 -12.18 -28.31 0.05
N ASN A 591 -12.27 -27.14 -0.61
CA ASN A 591 -11.38 -25.99 -0.41
C ASN A 591 -9.89 -26.32 -0.61
N TYR A 592 -9.56 -27.05 -1.66
CA TYR A 592 -8.20 -27.53 -1.92
C TYR A 592 -7.63 -28.41 -0.81
N SER A 593 -8.45 -29.16 -0.08
CA SER A 593 -8.00 -30.03 1.03
C SER A 593 -6.90 -31.02 0.61
N ARG A 594 -6.86 -31.37 -0.69
CA ARG A 594 -5.88 -32.28 -1.30
C ARG A 594 -4.58 -31.59 -1.74
N TRP A 595 -4.33 -30.35 -1.32
CA TRP A 595 -3.14 -29.56 -1.67
C TRP A 595 -1.82 -30.32 -1.59
N LYS A 596 -1.67 -31.27 -0.65
CA LYS A 596 -0.44 -32.07 -0.51
C LYS A 596 -0.23 -33.02 -1.70
N GLN A 597 -1.30 -33.66 -2.17
CA GLN A 597 -1.25 -34.55 -3.34
C GLN A 597 -0.90 -33.75 -4.61
N ASP A 598 -1.51 -32.58 -4.78
CA ASP A 598 -1.19 -31.67 -5.88
C ASP A 598 0.27 -31.21 -5.82
N ALA A 599 0.80 -30.93 -4.62
CA ALA A 599 2.20 -30.58 -4.42
C ALA A 599 3.13 -31.72 -4.82
N ASP A 600 2.83 -32.95 -4.39
CA ASP A 600 3.61 -34.14 -4.71
C ASP A 600 3.65 -34.41 -6.22
N VAL A 601 2.53 -34.18 -6.94
CA VAL A 601 2.46 -34.24 -8.41
C VAL A 601 3.41 -33.24 -9.06
N LEU A 602 3.32 -31.96 -8.69
CA LEU A 602 4.16 -30.90 -9.26
C LEU A 602 5.65 -31.15 -8.99
N ILE A 603 5.99 -31.55 -7.76
CA ILE A 603 7.36 -31.92 -7.38
C ILE A 603 7.84 -33.13 -8.20
N GLY A 604 6.98 -34.12 -8.42
CA GLY A 604 7.26 -35.29 -9.25
C GLY A 604 7.56 -34.93 -10.71
N LEU A 605 6.72 -34.07 -11.31
CA LEU A 605 6.90 -33.58 -12.68
C LEU A 605 8.22 -32.81 -12.83
N TYR A 606 8.54 -31.95 -11.85
CA TYR A 606 9.84 -31.27 -11.81
C TYR A 606 11.01 -32.26 -11.71
N LYS A 607 10.98 -33.20 -10.75
CA LYS A 607 12.08 -34.15 -10.55
C LYS A 607 12.28 -35.08 -11.74
N LYS A 608 11.20 -35.52 -12.38
CA LYS A 608 11.25 -36.49 -13.48
C LYS A 608 11.62 -35.85 -14.81
N TYR A 609 10.98 -34.74 -15.16
CA TYR A 609 11.10 -34.14 -16.50
C TYR A 609 11.85 -32.81 -16.51
N GLY A 610 12.01 -32.16 -15.35
CA GLY A 610 12.63 -30.83 -15.23
C GLY A 610 11.64 -29.68 -15.45
N ILE A 611 10.32 -29.94 -15.41
CA ILE A 611 9.29 -28.90 -15.57
C ILE A 611 9.37 -27.93 -14.38
N SER A 612 9.67 -26.66 -14.66
CA SER A 612 9.92 -25.65 -13.63
C SER A 612 8.94 -24.48 -13.65
N VAL A 613 8.02 -24.45 -14.61
CA VAL A 613 6.99 -23.41 -14.73
C VAL A 613 5.64 -24.07 -14.95
N PHE A 614 4.66 -23.71 -14.12
CA PHE A 614 3.31 -24.22 -14.21
C PHE A 614 2.29 -23.08 -14.31
N LYS A 615 1.43 -23.08 -15.32
CA LYS A 615 0.25 -22.20 -15.33
C LYS A 615 -0.79 -22.80 -14.41
N ILE A 616 -1.12 -22.08 -13.35
CA ILE A 616 -2.11 -22.51 -12.36
C ILE A 616 -3.45 -21.90 -12.75
N ASP A 617 -4.32 -22.77 -13.27
CA ASP A 617 -5.68 -22.42 -13.66
C ASP A 617 -6.69 -22.95 -12.63
N GLY A 618 -7.96 -22.59 -12.78
CA GLY A 618 -9.07 -23.03 -11.94
C GLY A 618 -9.02 -22.62 -10.47
N SER A 619 -7.91 -22.05 -9.98
CA SER A 619 -7.80 -21.42 -8.65
C SER A 619 -8.93 -20.42 -8.37
N SER A 620 -9.67 -20.61 -7.28
CA SER A 620 -10.76 -19.74 -6.83
C SER A 620 -10.56 -19.49 -5.34
N LEU A 621 -10.44 -18.22 -4.95
CA LEU A 621 -10.32 -17.83 -3.54
C LEU A 621 -11.70 -17.62 -2.91
N GLU A 622 -12.50 -18.69 -2.84
CA GLU A 622 -13.87 -18.60 -2.32
C GLU A 622 -13.94 -18.29 -0.83
N ASN A 623 -12.95 -18.77 -0.07
CA ASN A 623 -12.86 -18.59 1.36
C ASN A 623 -11.43 -18.73 1.87
N ARG A 624 -11.25 -18.49 3.18
CA ARG A 624 -9.94 -18.52 3.83
C ARG A 624 -9.27 -19.89 3.83
N GLU A 625 -10.04 -20.98 3.88
CA GLU A 625 -9.47 -22.33 3.86
C GLU A 625 -8.81 -22.62 2.51
N SER A 626 -9.48 -22.23 1.41
CA SER A 626 -8.92 -22.32 0.06
C SER A 626 -7.58 -21.56 -0.07
N GLU A 627 -7.54 -20.33 0.45
CA GLU A 627 -6.31 -19.52 0.46
C GLU A 627 -5.16 -20.22 1.21
N LEU A 628 -5.45 -20.78 2.40
CA LEU A 628 -4.44 -21.43 3.21
C LEU A 628 -3.91 -22.71 2.57
N ASN A 629 -4.80 -23.50 1.96
CA ASN A 629 -4.40 -24.75 1.31
C ASN A 629 -3.61 -24.47 0.02
N LEU A 630 -3.96 -23.45 -0.76
CA LEU A 630 -3.13 -23.01 -1.89
C LEU A 630 -1.76 -22.48 -1.44
N ARG A 631 -1.68 -21.74 -0.33
CA ARG A 631 -0.40 -21.31 0.24
C ARG A 631 0.47 -22.51 0.65
N LYS A 632 -0.12 -23.55 1.25
CA LYS A 632 0.59 -24.79 1.59
C LYS A 632 1.08 -25.53 0.34
N LEU A 633 0.24 -25.63 -0.70
CA LEU A 633 0.61 -26.19 -2.01
C LEU A 633 1.85 -25.50 -2.57
N PHE A 634 1.77 -24.19 -2.80
CA PHE A 634 2.86 -23.45 -3.44
C PHE A 634 4.13 -23.42 -2.57
N GLY A 635 3.98 -23.25 -1.25
CA GLY A 635 5.08 -23.29 -0.30
C GLY A 635 5.81 -24.63 -0.30
N ALA A 636 5.09 -25.75 -0.26
CA ALA A 636 5.68 -27.08 -0.26
C ALA A 636 6.46 -27.35 -1.56
N VAL A 637 5.91 -26.95 -2.72
CA VAL A 637 6.59 -27.10 -4.01
C VAL A 637 7.85 -26.24 -4.07
N GLN A 638 7.79 -24.98 -3.65
CA GLN A 638 8.96 -24.11 -3.68
C GLN A 638 10.05 -24.57 -2.70
N GLU A 639 9.69 -25.02 -1.50
CA GLU A 639 10.64 -25.58 -0.54
C GLU A 639 11.34 -26.82 -1.12
N ALA A 640 10.56 -27.80 -1.61
CA ALA A 640 11.08 -29.04 -2.16
C ALA A 640 11.95 -28.86 -3.40
N THR A 641 11.77 -27.76 -4.14
CA THR A 641 12.51 -27.45 -5.36
C THR A 641 13.55 -26.34 -5.19
N GLN A 642 13.71 -25.83 -3.96
CA GLN A 642 14.62 -24.73 -3.63
C GLN A 642 14.36 -23.47 -4.48
N GLY A 643 13.09 -23.12 -4.66
CA GLY A 643 12.65 -21.93 -5.41
C GLY A 643 12.82 -22.01 -6.93
N LYS A 644 13.15 -23.19 -7.47
CA LYS A 644 13.31 -23.41 -8.92
C LYS A 644 11.98 -23.51 -9.66
N VAL A 645 10.96 -24.10 -9.02
CA VAL A 645 9.60 -24.11 -9.58
C VAL A 645 8.91 -22.79 -9.29
N VAL A 646 8.26 -22.23 -10.33
CA VAL A 646 7.46 -21.01 -10.24
C VAL A 646 6.11 -21.20 -10.90
N PHE A 647 5.15 -20.38 -10.48
CA PHE A 647 3.77 -20.45 -10.91
C PHE A 647 3.40 -19.27 -11.79
N ASN A 648 2.66 -19.51 -12.86
CA ASN A 648 2.01 -18.47 -13.63
C ASN A 648 0.55 -18.43 -13.18
N LEU A 649 0.23 -17.43 -12.36
CA LEU A 649 -1.00 -17.36 -11.58
C LEU A 649 -2.05 -16.56 -12.36
N ASP A 650 -3.19 -17.18 -12.57
CA ASP A 650 -4.25 -16.65 -13.43
C ASP A 650 -5.09 -15.55 -12.76
N VAL A 651 -5.38 -14.46 -13.50
CA VAL A 651 -6.36 -13.41 -13.12
C VAL A 651 -7.51 -13.26 -14.14
N THR A 652 -7.63 -14.18 -15.09
CA THR A 652 -8.48 -14.02 -16.28
C THR A 652 -9.97 -14.30 -16.08
N ALA A 653 -10.32 -15.23 -15.19
CA ALA A 653 -11.72 -15.64 -14.98
C ALA A 653 -12.04 -15.92 -13.51
N GLY A 654 -13.19 -15.46 -12.99
CA GLY A 654 -13.62 -15.75 -11.61
C GLY A 654 -12.85 -14.99 -10.53
N HIS A 655 -13.01 -15.43 -9.27
CA HIS A 655 -12.40 -14.81 -8.09
C HIS A 655 -10.97 -15.32 -7.87
N ARG A 656 -9.96 -14.52 -8.22
CA ARG A 656 -8.55 -14.92 -8.29
C ARG A 656 -7.69 -14.20 -7.24
N ILE A 657 -6.38 -14.40 -7.32
CA ILE A 657 -5.42 -13.87 -6.35
C ILE A 657 -5.18 -12.34 -6.51
N GLY A 658 -5.60 -11.73 -7.62
CA GLY A 658 -5.30 -10.33 -7.94
C GLY A 658 -3.82 -10.03 -8.18
N TYR A 659 -3.40 -8.78 -7.91
CA TYR A 659 -2.10 -8.23 -8.36
C TYR A 659 -1.06 -8.04 -7.25
N HIS A 660 -1.47 -8.10 -5.98
CA HIS A 660 -0.63 -7.80 -4.81
C HIS A 660 -0.59 -8.93 -3.80
N PHE A 661 -1.10 -10.10 -4.16
CA PHE A 661 -1.13 -11.28 -3.31
C PHE A 661 -0.42 -12.45 -3.99
N PHE A 662 0.22 -13.31 -3.20
CA PHE A 662 0.97 -14.50 -3.68
C PHE A 662 2.09 -14.20 -4.71
N GLN A 663 2.58 -12.97 -4.76
CA GLN A 663 3.58 -12.52 -5.73
C GLN A 663 4.96 -13.17 -5.52
N GLU A 664 5.20 -13.76 -4.34
CA GLU A 664 6.40 -14.55 -4.04
C GLU A 664 6.45 -15.89 -4.81
N TYR A 665 5.31 -16.37 -5.31
CA TYR A 665 5.18 -17.69 -5.93
C TYR A 665 5.46 -17.70 -7.44
N GLY A 666 5.33 -16.56 -8.13
CA GLY A 666 5.61 -16.49 -9.56
C GLY A 666 5.08 -15.24 -10.27
N ASN A 667 4.60 -15.41 -11.49
CA ASN A 667 4.13 -14.34 -12.39
C ASN A 667 2.59 -14.34 -12.48
N ILE A 668 2.02 -13.33 -13.11
CA ILE A 668 0.58 -13.17 -13.33
C ILE A 668 0.28 -13.44 -14.80
N PHE A 669 -0.56 -14.43 -15.09
CA PHE A 669 -1.14 -14.66 -16.40
C PHE A 669 -2.31 -13.68 -16.59
N LEU A 670 -2.15 -12.69 -17.47
CA LEU A 670 -2.99 -11.49 -17.41
C LEU A 670 -4.31 -11.61 -18.18
N GLU A 671 -4.32 -12.09 -19.42
CA GLU A 671 -5.49 -11.98 -20.32
C GLU A 671 -5.62 -13.21 -21.22
N ASN A 672 -6.86 -13.60 -21.57
CA ASN A 672 -7.13 -14.47 -22.72
C ASN A 672 -7.93 -13.70 -23.79
N ARG A 673 -7.27 -13.19 -24.82
CA ARG A 673 -7.96 -12.67 -26.02
C ARG A 673 -7.78 -13.59 -27.21
N TYR A 674 -8.69 -13.45 -28.16
CA TYR A 674 -8.75 -14.30 -29.33
C TYR A 674 -9.21 -13.49 -30.53
N THR A 675 -8.48 -13.63 -31.65
CA THR A 675 -9.00 -13.14 -32.93
C THR A 675 -10.28 -13.88 -33.33
N ASP A 676 -10.49 -15.10 -32.81
CA ASP A 676 -11.71 -15.89 -33.01
C ASP A 676 -13.00 -15.19 -32.54
N TRP A 677 -12.90 -14.34 -31.52
CA TRP A 677 -14.04 -13.60 -30.96
C TRP A 677 -14.04 -12.13 -31.37
N GLY A 678 -13.07 -11.69 -32.18
CA GLY A 678 -12.90 -10.29 -32.55
C GLY A 678 -12.57 -9.38 -31.36
N ASN A 679 -12.08 -9.93 -30.23
CA ASN A 679 -11.84 -9.18 -29.00
C ASN A 679 -10.35 -8.84 -28.76
N TYR A 680 -9.45 -9.30 -29.63
CA TYR A 680 -8.03 -8.93 -29.58
C TYR A 680 -7.76 -7.66 -30.38
N TYR A 681 -7.10 -6.68 -29.76
CA TYR A 681 -6.51 -5.51 -30.40
C TYR A 681 -5.17 -5.23 -29.70
N PRO A 682 -4.04 -5.08 -30.41
CA PRO A 682 -2.75 -4.78 -29.77
C PRO A 682 -2.78 -3.53 -28.88
N SER A 683 -3.60 -2.54 -29.22
CA SER A 683 -3.80 -1.31 -28.41
C SER A 683 -4.42 -1.59 -27.04
N ARG A 684 -5.36 -2.53 -26.93
CA ARG A 684 -6.00 -2.89 -25.65
C ARG A 684 -5.02 -3.61 -24.72
N THR A 685 -4.24 -4.53 -25.29
CA THR A 685 -3.13 -5.18 -24.58
C THR A 685 -2.12 -4.16 -24.08
N LEU A 686 -1.72 -3.21 -24.94
CA LEU A 686 -0.81 -2.12 -24.57
C LEU A 686 -1.41 -1.23 -23.46
N ARG A 687 -2.71 -0.92 -23.54
CA ARG A 687 -3.44 -0.13 -22.55
C ARG A 687 -3.42 -0.76 -21.18
N ASN A 688 -3.75 -2.04 -21.08
CA ASN A 688 -3.82 -2.73 -19.79
C ASN A 688 -2.42 -2.86 -19.16
N LEU A 689 -1.39 -3.10 -19.97
CA LEU A 689 0.00 -3.03 -19.52
C LEU A 689 0.38 -1.62 -19.03
N TRP A 690 0.03 -0.58 -19.79
CA TRP A 690 0.31 0.81 -19.44
C TRP A 690 -0.33 1.20 -18.11
N LEU A 691 -1.60 0.87 -17.91
CA LEU A 691 -2.34 1.14 -16.67
C LEU A 691 -1.73 0.40 -15.46
N LEU A 692 -1.48 -0.90 -15.60
CA LEU A 692 -0.97 -1.74 -14.51
C LEU A 692 0.47 -1.40 -14.12
N SER A 693 1.31 -1.06 -15.09
CA SER A 693 2.74 -0.80 -14.87
C SER A 693 3.03 0.41 -13.98
N SER A 694 2.04 1.27 -13.69
CA SER A 694 2.17 2.32 -12.67
C SER A 694 2.19 1.79 -11.23
N TYR A 695 1.72 0.55 -11.01
CA TYR A 695 1.42 0.01 -9.68
C TYR A 695 1.88 -1.44 -9.48
N VAL A 696 2.14 -2.16 -10.56
CA VAL A 696 2.56 -3.57 -10.58
C VAL A 696 3.84 -3.68 -11.40
N PRO A 697 4.86 -4.44 -10.96
CA PRO A 697 6.07 -4.63 -11.76
C PRO A 697 5.74 -5.32 -13.07
N ALA A 698 5.93 -4.63 -14.19
CA ALA A 698 5.54 -5.10 -15.52
C ALA A 698 6.20 -6.44 -15.88
N GLU A 699 7.41 -6.69 -15.42
CA GLU A 699 8.11 -7.95 -15.64
C GLU A 699 7.48 -9.15 -14.92
N ARG A 700 6.45 -8.94 -14.09
CA ARG A 700 5.64 -10.04 -13.52
C ARG A 700 4.38 -10.33 -14.33
N LEU A 701 4.03 -9.47 -15.29
CA LEU A 701 2.85 -9.65 -16.12
C LEU A 701 3.23 -10.50 -17.33
N GLN A 702 2.59 -11.65 -17.49
CA GLN A 702 2.64 -12.45 -18.69
C GLN A 702 1.48 -12.00 -19.60
N ILE A 703 1.83 -11.31 -20.70
CA ILE A 703 0.86 -10.62 -21.55
C ILE A 703 0.97 -11.05 -23.02
N GLU A 704 -0.18 -11.23 -23.65
CA GLU A 704 -0.32 -11.90 -24.95
C GLU A 704 0.05 -11.03 -26.17
N PHE A 705 0.54 -11.70 -27.20
CA PHE A 705 0.46 -11.24 -28.58
C PHE A 705 0.11 -12.43 -29.48
N LEU A 706 -0.70 -12.19 -30.50
CA LEU A 706 -1.33 -13.24 -31.32
C LEU A 706 -0.83 -13.21 -32.77
N ASN A 707 -1.15 -14.26 -33.52
CA ASN A 707 -1.08 -14.24 -34.98
C ASN A 707 -2.17 -13.31 -35.52
N VAL A 708 -1.80 -12.06 -35.78
CA VAL A 708 -2.73 -10.99 -36.19
C VAL A 708 -3.36 -11.17 -37.56
N PHE A 709 -2.89 -12.12 -38.37
CA PHE A 709 -3.45 -12.41 -39.70
C PHE A 709 -4.56 -13.46 -39.65
N ARG A 710 -4.68 -14.19 -38.53
CA ARG A 710 -5.72 -15.21 -38.34
C ARG A 710 -7.06 -14.54 -38.04
N ASN A 711 -8.14 -15.05 -38.66
CA ASN A 711 -9.51 -14.54 -38.51
C ASN A 711 -9.68 -13.04 -38.86
N ALA A 712 -8.90 -12.52 -39.83
CA ALA A 712 -8.97 -11.12 -40.23
C ALA A 712 -10.36 -10.71 -40.75
N ASP A 713 -11.13 -11.65 -41.28
CA ASP A 713 -12.51 -11.52 -41.73
C ASP A 713 -13.52 -11.25 -40.60
N LYS A 714 -13.16 -11.52 -39.34
CA LYS A 714 -14.01 -11.23 -38.16
C LYS A 714 -13.95 -9.76 -37.73
N TYR A 715 -13.01 -8.98 -38.27
CA TYR A 715 -12.89 -7.56 -38.01
C TYR A 715 -13.52 -6.77 -39.16
N PRO A 716 -14.19 -5.62 -38.91
CA PRO A 716 -14.74 -4.81 -39.98
C PRO A 716 -13.65 -4.40 -40.99
N ALA A 717 -13.92 -4.52 -42.29
CA ALA A 717 -12.91 -4.22 -43.32
C ALA A 717 -12.35 -2.79 -43.23
N ASN A 718 -13.17 -1.84 -42.80
CA ASN A 718 -12.83 -0.44 -42.62
C ASN A 718 -12.29 -0.10 -41.20
N ASP A 719 -12.19 -1.07 -40.29
CA ASP A 719 -11.66 -0.84 -38.94
C ASP A 719 -10.18 -0.43 -39.02
N PRO A 720 -9.81 0.82 -38.69
CA PRO A 720 -8.44 1.31 -38.86
C PRO A 720 -7.44 0.67 -37.89
N ILE A 721 -7.91 0.07 -36.79
CA ILE A 721 -7.09 -0.51 -35.72
C ILE A 721 -7.15 -2.04 -35.66
N ALA A 722 -7.75 -2.68 -36.67
CA ALA A 722 -7.77 -4.13 -36.78
C ALA A 722 -6.36 -4.73 -36.62
N PRO A 723 -6.19 -5.87 -35.91
CA PRO A 723 -4.88 -6.45 -35.62
C PRO A 723 -4.02 -6.67 -36.86
N SER A 724 -4.63 -7.11 -37.96
CA SER A 724 -3.94 -7.36 -39.24
C SER A 724 -3.30 -6.10 -39.84
N LYS A 725 -3.85 -4.91 -39.56
CA LYS A 725 -3.29 -3.61 -39.97
C LYS A 725 -2.12 -3.18 -39.09
N ALA A 726 -2.14 -3.55 -37.81
CA ALA A 726 -1.05 -3.29 -36.88
C ALA A 726 0.19 -4.15 -37.18
N GLY A 727 -0.04 -5.39 -37.61
CA GLY A 727 1.03 -6.30 -37.99
C GLY A 727 1.73 -6.98 -36.81
N LEU A 728 2.45 -8.05 -37.12
CA LEU A 728 2.99 -8.98 -36.13
C LEU A 728 4.09 -8.37 -35.25
N ASN A 729 4.96 -7.54 -35.81
CA ASN A 729 6.04 -6.90 -35.05
C ASN A 729 5.50 -5.91 -34.02
N PHE A 730 4.49 -5.10 -34.38
CA PHE A 730 3.87 -4.16 -33.44
C PHE A 730 3.15 -4.92 -32.33
N ALA A 731 2.37 -5.95 -32.68
CA ALA A 731 1.70 -6.81 -31.71
C ALA A 731 2.68 -7.48 -30.74
N ALA A 732 3.81 -8.00 -31.22
CA ALA A 732 4.85 -8.51 -30.34
C ALA A 732 5.47 -7.38 -29.50
N GLY A 733 5.78 -6.24 -30.12
CA GLY A 733 6.35 -5.06 -29.48
C GLY A 733 5.55 -4.56 -28.28
N VAL A 734 4.20 -4.58 -28.34
CA VAL A 734 3.37 -4.10 -27.22
C VAL A 734 3.59 -4.87 -25.91
N SER A 735 4.05 -6.13 -25.99
CA SER A 735 4.34 -6.97 -24.84
C SER A 735 5.76 -6.81 -24.30
N PHE A 736 6.64 -6.06 -24.99
CA PHE A 736 8.06 -5.96 -24.63
C PHE A 736 8.35 -5.35 -23.26
N PRO A 737 7.53 -4.43 -22.72
CA PRO A 737 7.72 -3.94 -21.35
C PRO A 737 7.44 -5.00 -20.27
N ALA A 738 6.74 -6.09 -20.62
CA ALA A 738 6.31 -7.17 -19.72
C ALA A 738 7.02 -8.51 -20.04
N GLN A 739 6.42 -9.66 -19.70
CA GLN A 739 6.79 -10.96 -20.25
C GLN A 739 5.89 -11.31 -21.45
N PRO A 740 6.43 -11.40 -22.67
CA PRO A 740 5.66 -11.73 -23.86
C PRO A 740 5.13 -13.16 -23.83
N LEU A 741 3.84 -13.30 -24.12
CA LEU A 741 3.13 -14.54 -24.33
C LEU A 741 2.74 -14.64 -25.81
N ALA A 742 3.46 -15.45 -26.59
CA ALA A 742 3.02 -15.84 -27.92
C ALA A 742 1.78 -16.74 -27.76
N TRP A 743 0.60 -16.14 -27.82
CA TRP A 743 -0.69 -16.79 -27.62
C TRP A 743 -1.20 -17.36 -28.94
N MET A 744 -0.46 -18.35 -29.46
CA MET A 744 -0.68 -18.94 -30.78
C MET A 744 0.15 -20.23 -30.94
N GLU A 745 -0.25 -21.08 -31.87
CA GLU A 745 0.57 -22.20 -32.34
C GLU A 745 1.68 -21.67 -33.26
N LEU A 746 2.93 -21.97 -32.94
CA LEU A 746 4.08 -21.38 -33.61
C LEU A 746 4.33 -22.00 -34.98
N SER A 747 4.05 -23.30 -35.16
CA SER A 747 4.23 -24.02 -36.42
C SER A 747 3.30 -23.51 -37.53
N GLN A 748 2.18 -22.88 -37.17
CA GLN A 748 1.21 -22.31 -38.11
C GLN A 748 1.49 -20.85 -38.48
N LEU A 749 2.52 -20.23 -37.89
CA LEU A 749 2.86 -18.85 -38.17
C LEU A 749 3.52 -18.72 -39.55
N GLY A 750 2.77 -18.14 -40.49
CA GLY A 750 3.20 -17.85 -41.87
C GLY A 750 3.94 -16.52 -42.02
N ASP A 751 3.36 -15.58 -42.75
CA ASP A 751 4.01 -14.31 -43.10
C ASP A 751 4.47 -13.49 -41.88
N GLY A 752 5.66 -12.90 -41.99
CA GLY A 752 6.27 -12.08 -40.92
C GLY A 752 7.09 -12.87 -39.89
N ARG A 753 7.12 -14.20 -39.97
CA ARG A 753 7.88 -15.08 -39.07
C ARG A 753 9.35 -14.69 -38.90
N ASP A 754 10.08 -14.49 -39.99
CA ASP A 754 11.52 -14.17 -39.93
C ASP A 754 11.79 -12.80 -39.29
N SER A 755 10.92 -11.83 -39.59
CA SER A 755 10.98 -10.52 -38.97
C SER A 755 10.72 -10.59 -37.46
N LEU A 756 9.69 -11.34 -37.06
CA LEU A 756 9.39 -11.56 -35.65
C LEU A 756 10.56 -12.26 -34.95
N ALA A 757 11.16 -13.27 -35.56
CA ALA A 757 12.31 -13.98 -35.02
C ALA A 757 13.49 -13.04 -34.76
N GLY A 758 13.82 -12.18 -35.74
CA GLY A 758 14.86 -11.17 -35.58
C GLY A 758 14.58 -10.20 -34.43
N LEU A 759 13.31 -9.81 -34.27
CA LEU A 759 12.87 -8.88 -33.23
C LEU A 759 12.94 -9.50 -31.82
N LEU A 760 12.42 -10.72 -31.63
CA LEU A 760 12.44 -11.43 -30.34
C LEU A 760 13.88 -11.74 -29.90
N LYS A 761 14.75 -12.13 -30.83
CA LYS A 761 16.17 -12.37 -30.53
C LYS A 761 16.88 -11.11 -30.07
N LYS A 762 16.67 -9.97 -30.74
CA LYS A 762 17.23 -8.67 -30.32
C LYS A 762 16.71 -8.23 -28.95
N ARG A 763 15.42 -8.45 -28.67
CA ARG A 763 14.86 -8.14 -27.34
C ARG A 763 15.63 -8.85 -26.23
N ARG A 764 16.01 -10.11 -26.43
CA ARG A 764 16.71 -10.92 -25.42
C ARG A 764 17.99 -10.25 -24.89
N GLU A 765 18.66 -9.45 -25.70
CA GLU A 765 19.89 -8.74 -25.34
C GLU A 765 19.67 -7.66 -24.27
N ILE A 766 18.49 -7.02 -24.23
CA ILE A 766 18.19 -5.93 -23.28
C ILE A 766 17.48 -6.38 -22.02
N ILE A 767 16.93 -7.60 -21.99
CA ILE A 767 16.04 -8.03 -20.92
C ILE A 767 16.68 -8.05 -19.53
N PRO A 768 17.94 -8.52 -19.35
CA PRO A 768 18.57 -8.46 -18.03
C PRO A 768 18.60 -7.06 -17.43
N ALA A 769 18.83 -6.03 -18.25
CA ALA A 769 18.84 -4.64 -17.80
C ALA A 769 17.42 -4.06 -17.64
N LEU A 770 16.51 -4.40 -18.55
CA LEU A 770 15.12 -3.96 -18.48
C LEU A 770 14.42 -4.49 -17.22
N ASN A 771 14.64 -5.76 -16.87
CA ASN A 771 14.04 -6.39 -15.70
C ASN A 771 14.59 -5.85 -14.38
N GLN A 772 15.74 -5.17 -14.38
CA GLN A 772 16.24 -4.48 -13.18
C GLN A 772 15.61 -3.11 -13.00
N ALA A 773 15.22 -2.47 -14.10
CA ALA A 773 14.58 -1.16 -14.08
C ALA A 773 13.11 -1.24 -13.64
N ALA A 774 12.62 -0.18 -13.01
CA ALA A 774 11.19 0.07 -12.85
C ALA A 774 10.67 0.80 -14.10
N LEU A 775 9.50 0.42 -14.59
CA LEU A 775 8.87 1.08 -15.73
C LEU A 775 7.96 2.20 -15.25
N VAL A 776 8.11 3.36 -15.88
CA VAL A 776 7.24 4.52 -15.68
C VAL A 776 6.48 4.76 -16.99
N PRO A 777 5.14 4.71 -16.99
CA PRO A 777 4.35 5.09 -18.14
C PRO A 777 4.54 6.56 -18.52
N ILE A 778 4.63 6.82 -19.82
CA ILE A 778 4.74 8.17 -20.40
C ILE A 778 3.84 8.27 -21.63
N GLY A 779 3.62 9.50 -22.11
CA GLY A 779 2.72 9.75 -23.22
C GLY A 779 1.27 9.62 -22.81
N ASP A 780 0.41 9.44 -23.81
CA ASP A 780 -1.03 9.31 -23.61
C ASP A 780 -1.41 7.86 -23.26
N GLU A 781 -2.56 7.68 -22.61
CA GLU A 781 -3.13 6.34 -22.41
C GLU A 781 -3.39 5.70 -23.79
N PRO A 782 -3.00 4.43 -24.03
CA PRO A 782 -3.27 3.76 -25.29
C PRO A 782 -4.78 3.65 -25.56
N ASP A 783 -5.24 4.03 -26.75
CA ASP A 783 -6.64 3.96 -27.16
C ASP A 783 -6.83 3.47 -28.61
N GLY A 784 -5.73 3.11 -29.29
CA GLY A 784 -5.67 2.79 -30.71
C GLY A 784 -5.27 3.96 -31.60
N PHE A 785 -5.23 5.19 -31.07
CA PHE A 785 -4.98 6.44 -31.79
C PHE A 785 -4.02 7.36 -31.04
N SER A 786 -3.25 6.86 -30.07
CA SER A 786 -2.41 7.69 -29.22
C SER A 786 -0.90 7.46 -29.43
N TRP A 787 -0.10 8.18 -28.63
CA TRP A 787 1.35 8.07 -28.55
C TRP A 787 1.78 7.61 -27.14
N PRO A 788 1.62 6.32 -26.80
CA PRO A 788 2.02 5.80 -25.51
C PRO A 788 3.52 5.46 -25.45
N GLY A 789 4.03 5.27 -24.24
CA GLY A 789 5.41 4.85 -24.03
C GLY A 789 5.74 4.45 -22.60
N PHE A 790 6.96 3.97 -22.42
CA PHE A 790 7.52 3.64 -21.11
C PHE A 790 8.95 4.18 -21.00
N LEU A 791 9.28 4.69 -19.83
CA LEU A 791 10.65 5.00 -19.44
C LEU A 791 11.12 3.96 -18.41
N ALA A 792 12.17 3.22 -18.75
CA ALA A 792 12.81 2.27 -17.84
C ALA A 792 13.84 3.01 -16.97
N MET A 793 13.63 2.96 -15.66
CA MET A 793 14.35 3.71 -14.64
C MET A 793 15.12 2.76 -13.71
N ASP A 794 16.44 2.92 -13.64
CA ASP A 794 17.28 2.32 -12.61
C ASP A 794 17.51 3.36 -11.51
N GLY A 795 16.71 3.27 -10.44
CA GLY A 795 16.53 4.38 -9.50
C GLY A 795 16.07 5.64 -10.25
N LYS A 796 16.81 6.74 -10.14
CA LYS A 796 16.52 7.99 -10.87
C LYS A 796 17.21 8.09 -12.25
N LYS A 797 17.91 7.04 -12.69
CA LYS A 797 18.64 7.05 -13.96
C LYS A 797 17.81 6.40 -15.07
N PRO A 798 17.43 7.16 -16.12
CA PRO A 798 16.75 6.57 -17.26
C PRO A 798 17.73 5.69 -18.06
N ARG A 799 17.29 4.49 -18.45
CA ARG A 799 18.12 3.49 -19.16
C ARG A 799 17.58 3.17 -20.55
N TYR A 800 16.27 3.00 -20.65
CA TYR A 800 15.60 2.72 -21.91
C TYR A 800 14.34 3.56 -22.05
N LEU A 801 14.05 3.94 -23.28
CA LEU A 801 12.83 4.63 -23.67
C LEU A 801 12.12 3.78 -24.72
N MET A 802 10.86 3.42 -24.45
CA MET A 802 10.02 2.64 -25.37
C MET A 802 8.89 3.52 -25.85
N ILE A 803 8.77 3.64 -27.17
CA ILE A 803 7.85 4.56 -27.82
C ILE A 803 6.98 3.79 -28.78
N TYR A 804 5.69 4.07 -28.75
CA TYR A 804 4.69 3.44 -29.62
C TYR A 804 3.90 4.55 -30.33
N ARG A 805 3.68 4.37 -31.62
CA ARG A 805 2.73 5.13 -32.41
C ARG A 805 1.58 4.20 -32.78
N GLU A 806 0.38 4.50 -32.33
CA GLU A 806 -0.81 3.77 -32.77
C GLU A 806 -1.32 4.33 -34.11
N CYS A 807 -2.62 4.30 -34.40
CA CYS A 807 -3.20 4.74 -35.66
C CYS A 807 -3.40 6.26 -35.73
N THR A 808 -2.37 7.03 -35.41
CA THR A 808 -2.43 8.51 -35.38
C THR A 808 -2.32 9.12 -36.78
N ASP A 809 -3.08 10.19 -37.03
CA ASP A 809 -3.00 10.97 -38.28
C ASP A 809 -1.59 11.56 -38.49
N SER A 810 -1.02 12.12 -37.43
CA SER A 810 0.32 12.71 -37.43
C SER A 810 1.39 11.64 -37.24
N GLY A 811 2.40 11.63 -38.12
CA GLY A 811 3.62 10.85 -37.93
C GLY A 811 4.55 11.36 -36.84
N LYS A 812 4.26 12.52 -36.23
CA LYS A 812 5.09 13.19 -35.23
C LYS A 812 4.51 13.00 -33.82
N GLY A 813 5.32 12.50 -32.91
CA GLY A 813 5.01 12.32 -31.49
C GLY A 813 5.93 13.15 -30.61
N GLN A 814 5.45 13.48 -29.40
CA GLN A 814 6.23 14.18 -28.38
C GLN A 814 5.97 13.59 -27.00
N TYR A 815 7.02 13.52 -26.18
CA TYR A 815 6.97 12.92 -24.85
C TYR A 815 7.67 13.84 -23.87
N LEU A 816 7.01 14.16 -22.75
CA LEU A 816 7.68 14.77 -21.60
C LEU A 816 8.32 13.65 -20.77
N LEU A 817 9.64 13.69 -20.63
CA LEU A 817 10.34 12.74 -19.76
C LEU A 817 10.31 13.22 -18.30
N PRO A 818 9.98 12.35 -17.33
CA PRO A 818 9.91 12.71 -15.91
C PRO A 818 11.26 13.17 -15.33
N VAL A 819 12.37 12.73 -15.93
CA VAL A 819 13.73 13.10 -15.53
C VAL A 819 14.54 13.54 -16.76
N PRO A 820 15.60 14.36 -16.58
CA PRO A 820 16.57 14.59 -17.62
C PRO A 820 17.17 13.28 -18.13
N ALA A 821 17.31 13.15 -19.45
CA ALA A 821 17.93 12.00 -20.09
C ALA A 821 19.31 12.36 -20.68
N GLY A 822 20.19 11.36 -20.72
CA GLY A 822 21.47 11.44 -21.41
C GLY A 822 21.32 11.32 -22.93
N LYS A 823 22.34 10.78 -23.60
CA LYS A 823 22.30 10.62 -25.06
C LYS A 823 21.34 9.49 -25.42
N VAL A 824 20.27 9.83 -26.15
CA VAL A 824 19.28 8.86 -26.66
C VAL A 824 19.76 8.29 -27.98
N SER A 825 19.77 6.96 -28.13
CA SER A 825 20.12 6.26 -29.37
C SER A 825 19.12 5.15 -29.67
N TRP A 826 18.69 5.03 -30.93
CA TRP A 826 17.80 3.95 -31.35
C TRP A 826 18.49 2.59 -31.21
N LEU A 827 17.73 1.58 -30.75
CA LEU A 827 18.26 0.25 -30.48
C LEU A 827 17.55 -0.85 -31.28
N LEU A 828 16.22 -0.95 -31.17
CA LEU A 828 15.42 -1.96 -31.88
C LEU A 828 14.00 -1.48 -32.17
N GLY A 829 13.27 -2.25 -32.97
CA GLY A 829 11.92 -1.92 -33.46
C GLY A 829 11.98 -1.23 -34.82
N ASP A 830 10.93 -0.48 -35.15
CA ASP A 830 10.86 0.35 -36.34
C ASP A 830 11.87 1.49 -36.24
N LYS A 831 12.63 1.72 -37.32
CA LYS A 831 13.60 2.81 -37.35
C LYS A 831 12.84 4.15 -37.55
N PRO A 832 12.91 5.09 -36.60
CA PRO A 832 12.29 6.40 -36.80
C PRO A 832 12.98 7.16 -37.93
N THR A 833 12.21 7.99 -38.63
CA THR A 833 12.74 8.89 -39.68
C THR A 833 13.54 10.04 -39.09
N ALA A 834 13.12 10.53 -37.92
CA ALA A 834 13.82 11.53 -37.13
C ALA A 834 13.47 11.35 -35.65
N PHE A 835 14.40 11.70 -34.77
CA PHE A 835 14.14 11.88 -33.34
C PHE A 835 15.15 12.85 -32.74
N SER A 836 14.76 13.54 -31.66
CA SER A 836 15.63 14.46 -30.93
C SER A 836 15.17 14.57 -29.48
N TYR A 837 16.11 14.89 -28.58
CA TYR A 837 15.81 15.17 -27.18
C TYR A 837 16.25 16.58 -26.82
N ASP A 838 15.33 17.40 -26.35
CA ASP A 838 15.62 18.70 -25.76
C ASP A 838 15.83 18.53 -24.25
N GLN A 839 17.07 18.74 -23.82
CA GLN A 839 17.46 18.64 -22.41
C GLN A 839 16.80 19.70 -21.52
N VAL A 840 16.53 20.91 -22.06
CA VAL A 840 15.97 22.03 -21.30
C VAL A 840 14.50 21.78 -21.03
N SER A 841 13.73 21.47 -22.08
CA SER A 841 12.29 21.22 -21.92
C SER A 841 11.98 19.78 -21.45
N ARG A 842 13.00 18.91 -21.37
CA ARG A 842 12.87 17.46 -21.16
C ARG A 842 11.93 16.78 -22.16
N ARG A 843 11.82 17.30 -23.39
CA ARG A 843 10.92 16.75 -24.41
C ARG A 843 11.68 15.88 -25.39
N PHE A 844 11.20 14.66 -25.58
CA PHE A 844 11.62 13.76 -26.65
C PHE A 844 10.65 13.88 -27.82
N PHE A 845 11.17 14.16 -29.00
CA PHE A 845 10.43 14.26 -30.25
C PHE A 845 10.80 13.11 -31.16
N ILE A 846 9.81 12.55 -31.86
CA ILE A 846 10.00 11.42 -32.75
C ILE A 846 9.11 11.54 -33.98
N THR A 847 9.56 10.98 -35.10
CA THR A 847 8.76 10.86 -36.31
C THR A 847 8.84 9.44 -36.87
N PHE A 848 7.70 8.78 -36.98
CA PHE A 848 7.54 7.52 -37.71
C PHE A 848 6.84 7.78 -39.04
N GLN A 849 7.23 7.02 -40.06
CA GLN A 849 6.60 7.10 -41.37
C GLN A 849 5.22 6.42 -41.38
N LYS A 850 5.10 5.26 -40.73
CA LYS A 850 3.89 4.42 -40.73
C LYS A 850 3.18 4.46 -39.36
N PRO A 851 1.85 4.30 -39.30
CA PRO A 851 1.17 3.99 -38.04
C PRO A 851 1.61 2.61 -37.52
N PHE A 852 1.22 2.26 -36.30
CA PHE A 852 1.58 0.99 -35.65
C PHE A 852 3.09 0.73 -35.69
N SER A 853 3.85 1.75 -35.33
CA SER A 853 5.32 1.67 -35.23
C SER A 853 5.71 1.66 -33.77
N PHE A 854 6.73 0.89 -33.41
CA PHE A 854 7.32 0.96 -32.08
C PHE A 854 8.84 1.00 -32.14
N ALA A 855 9.47 1.66 -31.18
CA ALA A 855 10.92 1.65 -31.06
C ALA A 855 11.37 1.65 -29.61
N VAL A 856 12.49 0.98 -29.36
CA VAL A 856 13.22 1.04 -28.10
C VAL A 856 14.50 1.80 -28.33
N PHE A 857 14.80 2.72 -27.43
CA PHE A 857 16.00 3.53 -27.40
C PHE A 857 16.79 3.22 -26.13
N VAL A 858 18.11 3.26 -26.23
CA VAL A 858 19.02 3.26 -25.07
C VAL A 858 19.34 4.71 -24.70
N ILE A 859 19.45 4.96 -23.39
CA ILE A 859 19.85 6.25 -22.83
C ILE A 859 21.19 6.03 -22.11
N ASN A 860 22.23 6.68 -22.64
CA ASN A 860 23.60 6.60 -22.12
C ASN A 860 23.98 7.83 -21.29
#